data_AF-A0AA87TE89-F1
#
_entry.id   AF-A0AA87TE89-F1
#
_cell.length_a   1.000
_cell.length_b   1.000
_cell.length_c   1.000
_cell.angle_alpha   90.00
_cell.angle_beta   90.00
_cell.angle_gamma   90.00
#
_symmetry.space_group_name_H-M   'P 1'
#
loop_
_entity.id
_entity.type
_entity.pdbx_description
1 polymer ?
#
loop_
_entity_poly.entity_id
_entity_poly.type
_entity_poly.pdbx_seq_one_letter_code
_entity_poly.pdbx_strand_id
1 'polypeptide(L)'
;MRMKRLLQTAGLTLFLLCLATALPAQTNSLQPRLSSADRDHGFEEFRRGVQAYYRGTFNEAILLFEKALTHIPGDPLILDWLGQAYYRSGIEGAALEQWSAASASGYGGQLLKNKIEVVKERRSSQPDFAESVRYVETAVFESKHGSEVFFKQPLSVAAMGDGSFWVVAYGSNELVHFDINGIILDRTSGPLQGFDRPFDILPLKNGNLLISEFAADRLSLLTKDGKFIKSFGTKGRGDGQCIGPQFLAHDSYGNIFVTDFGNARVVVFSPDGEGLFTFGQRSGIFPGFTAPAGIAILDDLVYVADSVKGSIYIFDTAGNYIRTLLPDGSVVQAESMRVWKNNLLVSCANKVYLVDIGLASLYTVASLGNAPARVTAAIPDANGSLLLADYKNGNIQVFSHINELAGGLFVRFDRVYADKFPTVTVDVRVENRMGQPVVGLTENNFFLTESNRQVNDFTLKGAAYLNTGCDIAVVIERSPQSEKELELVKTVVKEFAEAMQGKGKISVVSASQLPVLEGKFSPEALLSQPLKLKAAWSPVWNCDLALRLASGELINAAPKRAIVFLSFEDIGSDSFKQYSLNDLAAYMTNNGIRFYTVNLKPRTLPPELSYLCTKTGGMSTYIYAEQGLSPIIEDLIAKPIGSYQLSYTSTLPTDFGRAYLPVELEVRLLTRSGRDETGYFAPLE
;
A
#
# COMPACT_ATOMS: atom_id res chain seq x y z
N MET A 1 37.75 66.87 -19.30
CA MET A 1 38.15 67.66 -18.12
C MET A 1 39.43 67.05 -17.55
N ARG A 2 40.45 67.90 -17.35
CA ARG A 2 41.70 67.82 -16.53
C ARG A 2 41.83 66.59 -15.57
N MET A 3 43.00 66.06 -15.19
CA MET A 3 44.42 66.40 -15.34
C MET A 3 45.28 65.23 -14.80
N LYS A 4 46.52 65.16 -15.27
CA LYS A 4 47.69 64.38 -14.83
C LYS A 4 48.06 64.53 -13.34
N ARG A 5 48.74 63.52 -12.75
CA ARG A 5 50.15 63.52 -12.22
C ARG A 5 50.40 62.25 -11.36
N LEU A 6 51.36 61.38 -11.71
CA LEU A 6 52.82 61.37 -11.37
C LEU A 6 53.09 61.16 -9.86
N LEU A 7 53.59 59.99 -9.41
CA LEU A 7 54.98 59.44 -9.45
C LEU A 7 55.84 59.91 -8.25
N GLN A 8 56.35 58.96 -7.43
CA GLN A 8 57.76 58.81 -6.95
C GLN A 8 57.84 57.91 -5.69
N THR A 9 58.40 56.67 -5.78
CA THR A 9 59.82 56.22 -5.51
C THR A 9 60.16 56.10 -4.02
N ALA A 10 60.93 55.14 -3.49
CA ALA A 10 61.68 53.97 -4.00
C ALA A 10 62.18 53.14 -2.78
N GLY A 11 62.56 51.87 -3.02
CA GLY A 11 63.29 51.01 -2.07
C GLY A 11 63.71 49.67 -2.69
N LEU A 12 64.94 49.63 -3.20
CA LEU A 12 65.72 48.56 -3.86
C LEU A 12 65.91 47.31 -2.97
N THR A 13 65.90 46.04 -3.43
CA THR A 13 67.04 45.26 -3.99
C THR A 13 66.58 43.82 -4.35
N LEU A 14 66.78 43.33 -5.61
CA LEU A 14 67.72 42.28 -6.10
C LEU A 14 67.47 40.84 -5.54
N PHE A 15 67.44 39.69 -6.24
CA PHE A 15 67.62 39.22 -7.63
C PHE A 15 67.22 37.72 -7.63
N LEU A 16 66.55 37.19 -8.68
CA LEU A 16 67.01 36.05 -9.49
C LEU A 16 65.90 35.55 -10.44
N LEU A 17 66.23 35.59 -11.72
CA LEU A 17 65.47 35.10 -12.86
C LEU A 17 65.77 33.60 -13.07
N CYS A 18 64.75 32.77 -13.30
CA CYS A 18 64.85 31.59 -14.17
C CYS A 18 63.48 31.26 -14.75
N LEU A 19 63.35 31.46 -16.08
CA LEU A 19 62.29 30.88 -16.90
C LEU A 19 62.45 29.35 -16.89
N ALA A 20 61.40 28.63 -16.53
CA ALA A 20 61.24 27.22 -16.88
C ALA A 20 59.90 27.03 -17.60
N THR A 21 60.01 26.55 -18.83
CA THR A 21 58.94 26.18 -19.76
C THR A 21 57.93 25.23 -19.12
N ALA A 22 56.65 25.58 -19.22
CA ALA A 22 55.54 24.71 -18.84
C ALA A 22 55.44 23.52 -19.82
N LEU A 23 55.83 22.34 -19.36
CA LEU A 23 55.38 21.07 -19.92
C LEU A 23 54.12 20.65 -19.14
N PRO A 24 53.02 20.25 -19.80
CA PRO A 24 51.86 19.72 -19.09
C PRO A 24 52.23 18.38 -18.44
N ALA A 25 52.04 18.30 -17.13
CA ALA A 25 52.13 17.06 -16.39
C ALA A 25 51.07 16.10 -16.93
N GLN A 26 51.51 15.08 -17.68
CA GLN A 26 50.70 13.88 -17.92
C GLN A 26 50.40 13.25 -16.57
N THR A 27 49.14 13.35 -16.14
CA THR A 27 48.60 12.45 -15.13
C THR A 27 48.55 11.05 -15.73
N ASN A 28 49.64 10.31 -15.54
CA ASN A 28 49.68 8.87 -15.75
C ASN A 28 48.67 8.22 -14.80
N SER A 29 47.44 8.02 -15.26
CA SER A 29 46.52 7.05 -14.66
C SER A 29 47.05 5.66 -15.00
N LEU A 30 48.01 5.17 -14.22
CA LEU A 30 48.39 3.75 -14.19
C LEU A 30 47.26 2.96 -13.51
N GLN A 31 46.10 2.87 -14.16
CA GLN A 31 45.24 1.71 -13.96
C GLN A 31 45.81 0.60 -14.85
N PRO A 32 46.24 -0.54 -14.30
CA PRO A 32 46.66 -1.66 -15.13
C PRO A 32 45.51 -2.03 -16.07
N ARG A 33 45.81 -2.24 -17.36
CA ARG A 33 44.83 -2.81 -18.28
C ARG A 33 44.43 -4.19 -17.75
N LEU A 34 43.16 -4.36 -17.43
CA LEU A 34 42.58 -5.65 -17.03
C LEU A 34 43.01 -6.77 -17.98
N SER A 35 43.52 -7.87 -17.43
CA SER A 35 43.79 -9.08 -18.23
C SER A 35 42.48 -9.76 -18.65
N SER A 36 42.52 -10.59 -19.70
CA SER A 36 41.33 -11.37 -20.10
C SER A 36 40.89 -12.33 -19.00
N ALA A 37 41.84 -12.93 -18.27
CA ALA A 37 41.55 -13.83 -17.15
C ALA A 37 40.86 -13.10 -15.98
N ASP A 38 41.28 -11.87 -15.67
CA ASP A 38 40.62 -11.06 -14.62
C ASP A 38 39.18 -10.73 -15.02
N ARG A 39 38.92 -10.44 -16.30
CA ARG A 39 37.56 -10.22 -16.80
C ARG A 39 36.70 -11.48 -16.70
N ASP A 40 37.23 -12.63 -17.11
CA ASP A 40 36.49 -13.90 -17.08
C ASP A 40 36.14 -14.31 -15.64
N HIS A 41 37.11 -14.19 -14.70
CA HIS A 41 36.87 -14.48 -13.29
C HIS A 41 35.89 -13.49 -12.65
N GLY A 42 36.06 -12.19 -12.88
CA GLY A 42 35.16 -11.16 -12.35
C GLY A 42 33.73 -11.34 -12.87
N PHE A 43 33.58 -11.70 -14.14
CA PHE A 43 32.26 -11.93 -14.74
C PHE A 43 31.58 -13.21 -14.23
N GLU A 44 32.34 -14.27 -13.94
CA GLU A 44 31.79 -15.48 -13.30
C GLU A 44 31.30 -15.19 -11.86
N GLU A 45 32.06 -14.43 -11.07
CA GLU A 45 31.62 -14.01 -9.74
C GLU A 45 30.37 -13.11 -9.82
N PHE A 46 30.32 -12.20 -10.79
CA PHE A 46 29.13 -11.39 -11.08
C PHE A 46 27.91 -12.25 -11.40
N ARG A 47 28.06 -13.23 -12.29
CA ARG A 47 27.01 -14.17 -12.67
C ARG A 47 26.45 -14.92 -11.46
N ARG A 48 27.34 -15.46 -10.62
CA ARG A 48 26.96 -16.14 -9.37
C ARG A 48 26.27 -15.18 -8.40
N GLY A 49 26.73 -13.93 -8.33
CA GLY A 49 26.11 -12.87 -7.53
C GLY A 49 24.67 -12.58 -7.93
N VAL A 50 24.39 -12.45 -9.23
CA VAL A 50 23.02 -12.27 -9.76
C VAL A 50 22.14 -13.47 -9.41
N GLN A 51 22.66 -14.69 -9.54
CA GLN A 51 21.92 -15.90 -9.15
C GLN A 51 21.63 -15.96 -7.65
N ALA A 52 22.59 -15.60 -6.80
CA ALA A 52 22.40 -15.52 -5.35
C ALA A 52 21.35 -14.46 -4.97
N TYR A 53 21.38 -13.29 -5.62
CA TYR A 53 20.38 -12.24 -5.43
C TYR A 53 18.97 -12.75 -5.69
N TYR A 54 18.74 -13.41 -6.84
CA TYR A 54 17.43 -13.98 -7.17
C TYR A 54 17.06 -15.23 -6.38
N ARG A 55 17.99 -15.86 -5.65
CA ARG A 55 17.67 -16.88 -4.63
C ARG A 55 17.25 -16.27 -3.30
N GLY A 56 17.38 -14.95 -3.13
CA GLY A 56 17.11 -14.24 -1.88
C GLY A 56 18.27 -14.30 -0.88
N THR A 57 19.46 -14.77 -1.28
CA THR A 57 20.65 -14.83 -0.42
C THR A 57 21.47 -13.54 -0.55
N PHE A 58 20.88 -12.40 -0.15
CA PHE A 58 21.48 -11.07 -0.41
C PHE A 58 22.88 -10.88 0.17
N ASN A 59 23.18 -11.44 1.36
CA ASN A 59 24.52 -11.36 1.93
C ASN A 59 25.57 -12.14 1.11
N GLU A 60 25.17 -13.27 0.51
CA GLU A 60 26.02 -14.02 -0.42
C GLU A 60 26.23 -13.23 -1.72
N ALA A 61 25.16 -12.62 -2.25
CA ALA A 61 25.23 -11.77 -3.43
C ALA A 61 26.18 -10.58 -3.23
N ILE A 62 26.09 -9.88 -2.08
CA ILE A 62 27.01 -8.78 -1.71
C ILE A 62 28.45 -9.26 -1.78
N LEU A 63 28.77 -10.38 -1.12
CA LEU A 63 30.14 -10.93 -1.12
C LEU A 63 30.64 -11.26 -2.54
N LEU A 64 29.78 -11.82 -3.38
CA LEU A 64 30.13 -12.18 -4.76
C LEU A 64 30.34 -10.94 -5.65
N PHE A 65 29.52 -9.90 -5.50
CA PHE A 65 29.70 -8.65 -6.23
C PHE A 65 30.94 -7.88 -5.77
N GLU A 66 31.24 -7.87 -4.47
CA GLU A 66 32.50 -7.30 -3.96
C GLU A 66 33.71 -8.02 -4.53
N LYS A 67 33.70 -9.36 -4.58
CA LYS A 67 34.73 -10.16 -5.24
C LYS A 67 34.85 -9.82 -6.73
N ALA A 68 33.72 -9.70 -7.44
CA ALA A 68 33.72 -9.31 -8.84
C ALA A 68 34.38 -7.94 -9.06
N LEU A 69 34.12 -6.96 -8.17
CA LEU A 69 34.75 -5.64 -8.20
C LEU A 69 36.25 -5.66 -7.84
N THR A 70 36.76 -6.67 -7.13
CA THR A 70 38.21 -6.82 -6.95
C THR A 70 38.92 -7.17 -8.26
N HIS A 71 38.24 -7.89 -9.16
CA HIS A 71 38.74 -8.22 -10.49
C HIS A 71 38.43 -7.14 -11.51
N ILE A 72 37.24 -6.50 -11.44
CA ILE A 72 36.76 -5.46 -12.36
C ILE A 72 36.41 -4.18 -11.59
N PRO A 73 37.40 -3.39 -11.15
CA PRO A 73 37.16 -2.25 -10.27
C PRO A 73 36.33 -1.15 -10.94
N GLY A 74 35.29 -0.70 -10.26
CA GLY A 74 34.46 0.43 -10.70
C GLY A 74 33.50 0.12 -11.84
N ASP A 75 33.30 -1.17 -12.18
CA ASP A 75 32.28 -1.54 -13.16
C ASP A 75 30.89 -1.08 -12.71
N PRO A 76 30.21 -0.21 -13.49
CA PRO A 76 28.99 0.42 -13.02
C PRO A 76 27.79 -0.53 -12.97
N LEU A 77 27.77 -1.59 -13.77
CA LEU A 77 26.73 -2.61 -13.71
C LEU A 77 26.85 -3.40 -12.41
N ILE A 78 28.07 -3.82 -12.05
CA ILE A 78 28.31 -4.55 -10.79
C ILE A 78 28.00 -3.66 -9.58
N LEU A 79 28.34 -2.36 -9.64
CA LEU A 79 27.99 -1.38 -8.60
C LEU A 79 26.47 -1.23 -8.43
N ASP A 80 25.70 -1.19 -9.53
CA ASP A 80 24.24 -1.16 -9.45
C ASP A 80 23.68 -2.42 -8.78
N TRP A 81 24.14 -3.61 -9.19
CA TRP A 81 23.75 -4.87 -8.58
C TRP A 81 24.13 -4.98 -7.09
N LEU A 82 25.31 -4.50 -6.72
CA LEU A 82 25.73 -4.41 -5.32
C LEU A 82 24.82 -3.45 -4.53
N GLY A 83 24.47 -2.30 -5.11
CA GLY A 83 23.50 -1.38 -4.53
C GLY A 83 22.13 -2.01 -4.32
N GLN A 84 21.64 -2.78 -5.30
CA GLN A 84 20.40 -3.55 -5.17
C GLN A 84 20.46 -4.58 -4.05
N ALA A 85 21.57 -5.31 -3.91
CA ALA A 85 21.74 -6.30 -2.85
C ALA A 85 21.80 -5.64 -1.45
N TYR A 86 22.49 -4.50 -1.31
CA TYR A 86 22.49 -3.70 -0.08
C TYR A 86 21.11 -3.16 0.27
N TYR A 87 20.36 -2.67 -0.71
CA TYR A 87 19.00 -2.17 -0.50
C TYR A 87 18.08 -3.30 0.00
N ARG A 88 18.14 -4.48 -0.64
CA ARG A 88 17.38 -5.66 -0.22
C ARG A 88 17.85 -6.25 1.10
N SER A 89 19.08 -5.99 1.54
CA SER A 89 19.59 -6.39 2.86
C SER A 89 19.25 -5.38 3.98
N GLY A 90 18.60 -4.26 3.64
CA GLY A 90 18.20 -3.20 4.58
C GLY A 90 19.27 -2.14 4.81
N ILE A 91 20.45 -2.26 4.20
CA ILE A 91 21.58 -1.34 4.38
C ILE A 91 21.49 -0.22 3.33
N GLU A 92 20.47 0.63 3.44
CA GLU A 92 20.12 1.62 2.41
C GLU A 92 21.19 2.70 2.22
N GLY A 93 21.98 2.99 3.25
CA GLY A 93 23.12 3.92 3.15
C GLY A 93 24.15 3.44 2.13
N ALA A 94 24.62 2.19 2.29
CA ALA A 94 25.56 1.57 1.36
C ALA A 94 24.96 1.44 -0.06
N ALA A 95 23.67 1.11 -0.17
CA ALA A 95 22.99 1.05 -1.45
C ALA A 95 23.07 2.38 -2.23
N LEU A 96 22.77 3.49 -1.55
CA LEU A 96 22.82 4.82 -2.13
C LEU A 96 24.24 5.24 -2.54
N GLU A 97 25.26 4.83 -1.78
CA GLU A 97 26.67 5.07 -2.13
C GLU A 97 27.04 4.36 -3.43
N GLN A 98 26.72 3.05 -3.55
CA GLN A 98 27.03 2.28 -4.77
C GLN A 98 26.28 2.80 -5.99
N TRP A 99 24.99 3.09 -5.86
CA TRP A 99 24.19 3.67 -6.95
C TRP A 99 24.68 5.07 -7.35
N SER A 100 25.09 5.90 -6.38
CA SER A 100 25.64 7.22 -6.69
C SER A 100 26.97 7.11 -7.44
N ALA A 101 27.83 6.15 -7.08
CA ALA A 101 29.07 5.86 -7.78
C ALA A 101 28.81 5.37 -9.22
N ALA A 102 27.88 4.44 -9.41
CA ALA A 102 27.48 3.98 -10.74
C ALA A 102 26.91 5.15 -11.59
N SER A 103 26.00 5.95 -11.02
CA SER A 103 25.41 7.11 -11.71
C SER A 103 26.44 8.18 -12.09
N ALA A 104 27.45 8.42 -11.24
CA ALA A 104 28.54 9.35 -11.53
C ALA A 104 29.40 8.95 -12.73
N SER A 105 29.43 7.66 -13.08
CA SER A 105 30.09 7.15 -14.30
C SER A 105 29.26 7.34 -15.58
N GLY A 106 28.02 7.82 -15.46
CA GLY A 106 27.07 7.96 -16.57
C GLY A 106 26.12 6.77 -16.76
N TYR A 107 26.21 5.73 -15.94
CA TYR A 107 25.34 4.55 -15.99
C TYR A 107 23.92 4.83 -15.47
N GLY A 108 22.93 4.12 -16.00
CA GLY A 108 21.52 4.13 -15.55
C GLY A 108 20.74 5.42 -15.83
N GLY A 109 21.39 6.48 -16.32
CA GLY A 109 20.72 7.71 -16.78
C GLY A 109 19.76 8.33 -15.76
N GLN A 110 18.57 8.72 -16.21
CA GLN A 110 17.53 9.29 -15.36
C GLN A 110 16.87 8.24 -14.45
N LEU A 111 16.82 6.98 -14.89
CA LEU A 111 16.18 5.89 -14.14
C LEU A 111 16.89 5.67 -12.79
N LEU A 112 18.21 5.51 -12.81
CA LEU A 112 18.99 5.32 -11.59
C LEU A 112 18.97 6.56 -10.69
N LYS A 113 18.98 7.76 -11.26
CA LYS A 113 18.86 9.02 -10.49
C LYS A 113 17.52 9.10 -9.76
N ASN A 114 16.42 8.76 -10.42
CA ASN A 114 15.09 8.71 -9.80
C ASN A 114 15.06 7.67 -8.67
N LYS A 115 15.66 6.48 -8.87
CA LYS A 115 15.76 5.44 -7.84
C LYS A 115 16.51 5.94 -6.59
N ILE A 116 17.63 6.64 -6.77
CA ILE A 116 18.41 7.26 -5.69
C ILE A 116 17.58 8.33 -4.96
N GLU A 117 16.88 9.19 -5.69
CA GLU A 117 16.03 10.25 -5.12
C GLU A 117 14.91 9.65 -4.26
N VAL A 118 14.15 8.70 -4.79
CA VAL A 118 13.03 8.06 -4.06
C VAL A 118 13.51 7.40 -2.77
N VAL A 119 14.62 6.66 -2.82
CA VAL A 119 15.16 6.00 -1.62
C VAL A 119 15.68 7.02 -0.61
N LYS A 120 16.25 8.16 -1.04
CA LYS A 120 16.62 9.26 -0.13
C LYS A 120 15.39 9.90 0.52
N GLU A 121 14.35 10.21 -0.25
CA GLU A 121 13.10 10.82 0.24
C GLU A 121 12.41 9.93 1.29
N ARG A 122 12.30 8.63 1.02
CA ARG A 122 11.70 7.65 1.96
C ARG A 122 12.46 7.52 3.28
N ARG A 123 13.75 7.88 3.30
CA ARG A 123 14.59 7.92 4.51
C ARG A 123 14.47 9.23 5.27
N SER A 124 14.23 10.35 4.57
CA SER A 124 14.25 11.70 5.17
C SER A 124 12.91 12.23 5.64
N SER A 125 11.79 11.76 5.08
CA SER A 125 10.53 12.51 5.18
C SER A 125 9.41 11.77 5.93
N GLN A 126 8.81 12.47 6.91
CA GLN A 126 7.39 12.33 7.22
C GLN A 126 6.67 13.46 6.46
N PRO A 127 5.65 13.17 5.63
CA PRO A 127 4.92 14.23 4.94
C PRO A 127 4.17 15.11 5.96
N ASP A 128 4.23 16.43 5.76
CA ASP A 128 3.45 17.39 6.52
C ASP A 128 1.96 17.24 6.20
N PHE A 129 1.10 17.19 7.22
CA PHE A 129 -0.32 16.93 7.06
C PHE A 129 -1.00 17.99 6.18
N ALA A 130 -0.61 19.27 6.30
CA ALA A 130 -1.24 20.36 5.56
C ALA A 130 -0.92 20.38 4.05
N GLU A 131 0.28 19.95 3.63
CA GLU A 131 0.62 19.80 2.21
C GLU A 131 -0.03 18.55 1.59
N SER A 132 -0.49 17.60 2.41
CA SER A 132 -0.98 16.28 2.00
C SER A 132 -2.47 16.19 1.56
N VAL A 133 -3.16 17.34 1.51
CA VAL A 133 -4.65 17.37 1.43
C VAL A 133 -5.17 17.77 0.05
N ARG A 134 -4.32 18.25 -0.86
CA ARG A 134 -4.76 18.76 -2.17
C ARG A 134 -4.68 17.69 -3.25
N TYR A 135 -5.82 17.42 -3.87
CA TYR A 135 -5.94 16.55 -5.04
C TYR A 135 -6.20 17.37 -6.29
N VAL A 136 -5.81 16.81 -7.43
CA VAL A 136 -6.05 17.37 -8.76
C VAL A 136 -6.62 16.30 -9.68
N GLU A 137 -7.44 16.71 -10.63
CA GLU A 137 -8.03 15.82 -11.62
C GLU A 137 -6.93 15.20 -12.50
N THR A 138 -7.03 13.89 -12.71
CA THR A 138 -6.01 13.09 -13.43
C THR A 138 -6.59 12.21 -14.52
N ALA A 139 -7.84 11.78 -14.37
CA ALA A 139 -8.57 11.07 -15.41
C ALA A 139 -10.06 11.31 -15.27
N VAL A 140 -10.76 11.11 -16.38
CA VAL A 140 -12.22 11.16 -16.45
C VAL A 140 -12.70 9.93 -17.21
N PHE A 141 -13.54 9.12 -16.57
CA PHE A 141 -14.23 8.01 -17.20
C PHE A 141 -15.61 8.50 -17.64
N GLU A 142 -15.75 8.71 -18.94
CA GLU A 142 -16.94 9.29 -19.54
C GLU A 142 -18.06 8.25 -19.66
N SER A 143 -19.30 8.67 -19.43
CA SER A 143 -20.50 7.84 -19.65
C SER A 143 -20.77 7.48 -21.10
N LYS A 144 -20.11 8.14 -22.05
CA LYS A 144 -20.41 8.01 -23.47
C LYS A 144 -19.15 8.16 -24.30
N HIS A 145 -19.07 7.44 -25.41
CA HIS A 145 -18.06 7.67 -26.44
C HIS A 145 -18.75 7.70 -27.80
N GLY A 146 -18.62 8.83 -28.51
CA GLY A 146 -19.41 9.07 -29.72
C GLY A 146 -20.92 9.02 -29.44
N SER A 147 -21.63 8.09 -30.08
CA SER A 147 -23.07 7.85 -29.88
C SER A 147 -23.38 6.77 -28.84
N GLU A 148 -22.40 5.99 -28.42
CA GLU A 148 -22.58 4.89 -27.48
C GLU A 148 -22.63 5.44 -26.05
N VAL A 149 -23.62 5.00 -25.27
CA VAL A 149 -23.79 5.39 -23.86
C VAL A 149 -23.57 4.18 -22.99
N PHE A 150 -22.52 4.21 -22.18
CA PHE A 150 -22.12 3.15 -21.27
C PHE A 150 -22.90 3.18 -19.96
N PHE A 151 -23.15 4.34 -19.37
CA PHE A 151 -23.95 4.47 -18.14
C PHE A 151 -24.59 5.85 -18.08
N LYS A 152 -25.56 6.07 -17.19
CA LYS A 152 -26.20 7.39 -17.06
C LYS A 152 -26.29 7.81 -15.61
N GLN A 153 -25.92 9.07 -15.36
CA GLN A 153 -26.07 9.72 -14.05
C GLN A 153 -25.44 8.88 -12.92
N PRO A 154 -24.10 8.74 -12.89
CA PRO A 154 -23.43 8.06 -11.78
C PRO A 154 -23.75 8.82 -10.49
N LEU A 155 -24.20 8.11 -9.47
CA LEU A 155 -24.63 8.74 -8.21
C LEU A 155 -23.72 8.37 -7.04
N SER A 156 -23.38 7.09 -6.91
CA SER A 156 -22.51 6.59 -5.85
C SER A 156 -21.43 5.67 -6.40
N VAL A 157 -20.34 5.52 -5.64
CA VAL A 157 -19.18 4.69 -6.01
C VAL A 157 -18.77 3.89 -4.78
N ALA A 158 -18.32 2.66 -4.99
CA ALA A 158 -17.69 1.80 -3.99
C ALA A 158 -16.38 1.24 -4.53
N ALA A 159 -15.25 1.60 -3.91
CA ALA A 159 -13.95 1.07 -4.25
C ALA A 159 -13.74 -0.28 -3.58
N MET A 160 -13.10 -1.19 -4.31
CA MET A 160 -12.78 -2.54 -3.86
C MET A 160 -11.29 -2.64 -3.55
N GLY A 161 -10.91 -3.53 -2.63
CA GLY A 161 -9.51 -3.70 -2.22
C GLY A 161 -8.59 -4.26 -3.31
N ASP A 162 -9.15 -4.73 -4.42
CA ASP A 162 -8.41 -5.18 -5.60
C ASP A 162 -8.10 -4.06 -6.61
N GLY A 163 -8.52 -2.81 -6.32
CA GLY A 163 -8.33 -1.65 -7.21
C GLY A 163 -9.46 -1.44 -8.21
N SER A 164 -10.42 -2.38 -8.30
CA SER A 164 -11.66 -2.19 -9.05
C SER A 164 -12.66 -1.33 -8.27
N PHE A 165 -13.72 -0.87 -8.92
CA PHE A 165 -14.78 -0.12 -8.24
C PHE A 165 -16.14 -0.29 -8.90
N TRP A 166 -17.18 -0.29 -8.09
CA TRP A 166 -18.58 -0.30 -8.52
C TRP A 166 -19.14 1.12 -8.57
N VAL A 167 -19.96 1.39 -9.57
CA VAL A 167 -20.69 2.66 -9.74
C VAL A 167 -22.18 2.37 -9.76
N VAL A 168 -22.94 3.12 -8.97
CA VAL A 168 -24.40 3.18 -9.06
C VAL A 168 -24.78 4.13 -10.19
N ALA A 169 -25.31 3.61 -11.28
CA ALA A 169 -25.78 4.41 -12.41
C ALA A 169 -27.29 4.65 -12.28
N TYR A 170 -27.65 5.74 -11.58
CA TYR A 170 -29.04 6.07 -11.25
C TYR A 170 -29.94 6.23 -12.49
N GLY A 171 -29.39 6.78 -13.58
CA GLY A 171 -30.11 7.08 -14.80
C GLY A 171 -30.34 5.85 -15.69
N SER A 172 -29.45 4.86 -15.64
CA SER A 172 -29.60 3.58 -16.36
C SER A 172 -30.08 2.43 -15.47
N ASN A 173 -30.28 2.67 -14.18
CA ASN A 173 -30.91 1.77 -13.22
C ASN A 173 -30.14 0.44 -13.05
N GLU A 174 -28.82 0.54 -12.96
CA GLU A 174 -27.88 -0.58 -12.89
C GLU A 174 -26.69 -0.24 -11.99
N LEU A 175 -25.92 -1.27 -11.63
CA LEU A 175 -24.55 -1.11 -11.15
C LEU A 175 -23.58 -1.49 -12.27
N VAL A 176 -22.50 -0.71 -12.39
CA VAL A 176 -21.44 -0.93 -13.39
C VAL A 176 -20.11 -1.12 -12.65
N HIS A 177 -19.42 -2.22 -12.94
CA HIS A 177 -18.12 -2.56 -12.34
C HIS A 177 -16.99 -2.16 -13.29
N PHE A 178 -16.03 -1.42 -12.77
CA PHE A 178 -14.87 -0.94 -13.52
C PHE A 178 -13.59 -1.53 -12.96
N ASP A 179 -12.63 -1.81 -13.84
CA ASP A 179 -11.24 -1.96 -13.46
C ASP A 179 -10.60 -0.60 -13.13
N ILE A 180 -9.34 -0.62 -12.69
CA ILE A 180 -8.60 0.61 -12.34
C ILE A 180 -8.37 1.55 -13.55
N ASN A 181 -8.44 1.03 -14.77
CA ASN A 181 -8.23 1.79 -16.00
C ASN A 181 -9.52 2.45 -16.52
N GLY A 182 -10.66 2.20 -15.86
CA GLY A 182 -11.97 2.67 -16.30
C GLY A 182 -12.59 1.77 -17.37
N ILE A 183 -12.09 0.55 -17.57
CA ILE A 183 -12.71 -0.46 -18.42
C ILE A 183 -13.84 -1.12 -17.65
N ILE A 184 -15.01 -1.24 -18.27
CA ILE A 184 -16.16 -1.91 -17.68
C ILE A 184 -15.94 -3.41 -17.72
N LEU A 185 -15.93 -4.04 -16.55
CA LEU A 185 -15.79 -5.49 -16.37
C LEU A 185 -17.16 -6.17 -16.47
N ASP A 186 -18.10 -5.73 -15.64
CA ASP A 186 -19.41 -6.37 -15.45
C ASP A 186 -20.51 -5.36 -15.15
N ARG A 187 -21.76 -5.81 -15.26
CA ARG A 187 -22.96 -5.03 -14.97
C ARG A 187 -24.01 -5.88 -14.29
N THR A 188 -24.83 -5.26 -13.43
CA THR A 188 -25.96 -5.94 -12.80
C THR A 188 -27.15 -5.00 -12.66
N SER A 189 -28.33 -5.52 -12.95
CA SER A 189 -29.61 -4.84 -12.67
C SER A 189 -30.23 -5.30 -11.34
N GLY A 190 -29.51 -6.10 -10.55
CA GLY A 190 -29.95 -6.53 -9.21
C GLY A 190 -30.98 -7.67 -9.23
N PRO A 191 -32.10 -7.57 -8.50
CA PRO A 191 -33.10 -8.62 -8.42
C PRO A 191 -33.82 -8.86 -9.76
N LEU A 192 -34.64 -9.92 -9.84
CA LEU A 192 -35.35 -10.30 -11.07
C LEU A 192 -36.22 -9.16 -11.66
N GLN A 193 -36.85 -8.35 -10.81
CA GLN A 193 -37.62 -7.18 -11.26
C GLN A 193 -36.77 -5.97 -11.65
N GLY A 194 -35.45 -6.05 -11.52
CA GLY A 194 -34.54 -4.92 -11.62
C GLY A 194 -34.51 -4.07 -10.35
N PHE A 195 -33.54 -3.16 -10.29
CA PHE A 195 -33.55 -2.07 -9.33
C PHE A 195 -34.70 -1.09 -9.63
N ASP A 196 -35.08 -0.26 -8.66
CA ASP A 196 -35.85 0.95 -8.92
C ASP A 196 -35.17 2.17 -8.27
N ARG A 197 -34.39 2.88 -9.08
CA ARG A 197 -33.57 4.02 -8.68
C ARG A 197 -32.56 3.66 -7.58
N PRO A 198 -31.58 2.79 -7.87
CA PRO A 198 -30.51 2.50 -6.93
C PRO A 198 -29.78 3.82 -6.62
N PHE A 199 -29.47 4.03 -5.34
CA PHE A 199 -28.99 5.31 -4.84
C PHE A 199 -27.56 5.17 -4.30
N ASP A 200 -27.41 4.62 -3.10
CA ASP A 200 -26.09 4.43 -2.49
C ASP A 200 -25.63 2.97 -2.58
N ILE A 201 -24.31 2.78 -2.54
CA ILE A 201 -23.65 1.48 -2.47
C ILE A 201 -22.66 1.48 -1.29
N LEU A 202 -22.77 0.45 -0.45
CA LEU A 202 -21.95 0.27 0.74
C LEU A 202 -21.36 -1.16 0.76
N PRO A 203 -20.04 -1.31 0.60
CA PRO A 203 -19.35 -2.55 0.91
C PRO A 203 -19.48 -2.91 2.40
N LEU A 204 -19.84 -4.15 2.69
CA LEU A 204 -19.93 -4.70 4.04
C LEU A 204 -18.63 -5.42 4.41
N LYS A 205 -18.40 -5.65 5.71
CA LYS A 205 -17.18 -6.33 6.22
C LYS A 205 -16.97 -7.72 5.62
N ASN A 206 -18.05 -8.42 5.29
CA ASN A 206 -18.01 -9.74 4.65
C ASN A 206 -17.78 -9.69 3.12
N GLY A 207 -17.57 -8.49 2.55
CA GLY A 207 -17.37 -8.26 1.12
C GLY A 207 -18.67 -8.12 0.30
N ASN A 208 -19.85 -8.36 0.89
CA ASN A 208 -21.11 -8.14 0.18
C ASN A 208 -21.37 -6.65 -0.04
N LEU A 209 -22.23 -6.34 -1.00
CA LEU A 209 -22.59 -4.97 -1.37
C LEU A 209 -24.03 -4.72 -0.94
N LEU A 210 -24.25 -3.66 -0.16
CA LEU A 210 -25.59 -3.20 0.20
C LEU A 210 -25.95 -1.98 -0.64
N ILE A 211 -27.13 -2.01 -1.25
CA ILE A 211 -27.63 -0.99 -2.16
C ILE A 211 -28.92 -0.43 -1.58
N SER A 212 -29.05 0.89 -1.51
CA SER A 212 -30.35 1.53 -1.24
C SER A 212 -31.09 1.77 -2.56
N GLU A 213 -32.39 1.50 -2.59
CA GLU A 213 -33.23 1.76 -3.75
C GLU A 213 -34.27 2.83 -3.40
N PHE A 214 -34.02 4.04 -3.91
CA PHE A 214 -34.76 5.24 -3.55
C PHE A 214 -36.25 5.13 -3.92
N ALA A 215 -36.58 4.59 -5.10
CA ALA A 215 -37.97 4.52 -5.54
C ALA A 215 -38.68 3.23 -5.08
N ALA A 216 -37.93 2.14 -4.87
CA ALA A 216 -38.48 0.89 -4.33
C ALA A 216 -38.70 0.90 -2.81
N ASP A 217 -38.25 1.93 -2.09
CA ASP A 217 -38.37 2.05 -0.62
C ASP A 217 -37.79 0.82 0.11
N ARG A 218 -36.66 0.28 -0.39
CA ARG A 218 -36.01 -0.94 0.14
C ARG A 218 -34.49 -0.88 0.02
N LEU A 219 -33.84 -1.86 0.64
CA LEU A 219 -32.41 -2.13 0.51
C LEU A 219 -32.21 -3.51 -0.14
N SER A 220 -31.22 -3.62 -1.02
CA SER A 220 -30.84 -4.85 -1.71
C SER A 220 -29.43 -5.27 -1.32
N LEU A 221 -29.28 -6.52 -0.90
CA LEU A 221 -28.01 -7.14 -0.56
C LEU A 221 -27.53 -7.99 -1.74
N LEU A 222 -26.32 -7.73 -2.20
CA LEU A 222 -25.65 -8.41 -3.31
C LEU A 222 -24.33 -9.04 -2.83
N THR A 223 -23.86 -10.08 -3.52
CA THR A 223 -22.49 -10.58 -3.37
C THR A 223 -21.48 -9.53 -3.83
N LYS A 224 -20.20 -9.69 -3.48
CA LYS A 224 -19.11 -8.85 -4.01
C LYS A 224 -19.07 -8.77 -5.55
N ASP A 225 -19.49 -9.85 -6.22
CA ASP A 225 -19.55 -9.97 -7.69
C ASP A 225 -20.87 -9.47 -8.29
N GLY A 226 -21.69 -8.74 -7.51
CA GLY A 226 -22.92 -8.11 -8.01
C GLY A 226 -24.15 -9.02 -8.17
N LYS A 227 -24.13 -10.25 -7.62
CA LYS A 227 -25.29 -11.16 -7.66
C LYS A 227 -26.25 -10.87 -6.51
N PHE A 228 -27.53 -10.75 -6.81
CA PHE A 228 -28.56 -10.52 -5.79
C PHE A 228 -28.68 -11.67 -4.78
N ILE A 229 -28.76 -11.34 -3.49
CA ILE A 229 -28.94 -12.28 -2.38
C ILE A 229 -30.36 -12.16 -1.81
N LYS A 230 -30.70 -10.99 -1.29
CA LYS A 230 -32.00 -10.70 -0.67
C LYS A 230 -32.27 -9.19 -0.67
N SER A 231 -33.51 -8.80 -0.42
CA SER A 231 -33.88 -7.41 -0.14
C SER A 231 -34.70 -7.33 1.14
N PHE A 232 -34.60 -6.20 1.84
CA PHE A 232 -35.36 -5.92 3.06
C PHE A 232 -35.66 -4.42 3.15
N GLY A 233 -36.49 -4.04 4.12
CA GLY A 233 -37.11 -2.72 4.12
C GLY A 233 -38.38 -2.69 3.28
N THR A 234 -39.34 -1.88 3.72
CA THR A 234 -40.59 -1.62 2.99
C THR A 234 -41.01 -0.17 3.14
N LYS A 235 -41.89 0.28 2.25
CA LYS A 235 -42.45 1.63 2.34
C LYS A 235 -43.21 1.85 3.65
N GLY A 236 -42.88 2.92 4.38
CA GLY A 236 -43.68 3.33 5.54
C GLY A 236 -42.92 4.17 6.58
N ARG A 237 -43.42 4.15 7.81
CA ARG A 237 -42.94 4.97 8.94
C ARG A 237 -42.59 4.17 10.20
N GLY A 238 -42.89 2.87 10.23
CA GLY A 238 -42.52 1.99 11.33
C GLY A 238 -41.03 1.65 11.34
N ASP A 239 -40.65 0.77 12.27
CA ASP A 239 -39.32 0.18 12.30
C ASP A 239 -39.11 -0.73 11.09
N GLY A 240 -37.93 -0.64 10.49
CA GLY A 240 -37.63 -1.35 9.24
C GLY A 240 -38.40 -0.83 8.02
N GLN A 241 -39.10 0.31 8.14
CA GLN A 241 -39.77 0.97 7.03
C GLN A 241 -39.11 2.31 6.70
N CYS A 242 -39.00 2.62 5.41
CA CYS A 242 -38.38 3.85 4.92
C CYS A 242 -39.18 4.44 3.74
N ILE A 243 -38.94 5.71 3.41
CA ILE A 243 -39.47 6.38 2.22
C ILE A 243 -38.32 7.13 1.55
N GLY A 244 -37.88 6.66 0.40
CA GLY A 244 -36.69 7.21 -0.27
C GLY A 244 -35.41 7.03 0.54
N PRO A 245 -35.00 5.79 0.88
CA PRO A 245 -33.71 5.57 1.52
C PRO A 245 -32.58 6.07 0.61
N GLN A 246 -31.64 6.83 1.18
CA GLN A 246 -30.53 7.43 0.45
C GLN A 246 -29.20 6.81 0.84
N PHE A 247 -28.51 7.35 1.84
CA PHE A 247 -27.13 6.96 2.13
C PHE A 247 -27.05 5.91 3.24
N LEU A 248 -26.00 5.10 3.17
CA LEU A 248 -25.80 3.92 4.02
C LEU A 248 -24.50 4.04 4.82
N ALA A 249 -24.53 3.60 6.08
CA ALA A 249 -23.35 3.32 6.89
C ALA A 249 -23.58 2.05 7.74
N HIS A 250 -22.50 1.46 8.26
CA HIS A 250 -22.61 0.38 9.24
C HIS A 250 -21.75 0.63 10.48
N ASP A 251 -22.11 0.04 11.60
CA ASP A 251 -21.29 0.08 12.81
C ASP A 251 -20.34 -1.12 12.92
N SER A 252 -19.59 -1.18 14.01
CA SER A 252 -18.66 -2.26 14.30
C SER A 252 -19.34 -3.63 14.43
N TYR A 253 -20.62 -3.67 14.83
CA TYR A 253 -21.47 -4.86 14.95
C TYR A 253 -22.17 -5.25 13.65
N GLY A 254 -22.06 -4.43 12.60
CA GLY A 254 -22.69 -4.66 11.31
C GLY A 254 -24.15 -4.18 11.21
N ASN A 255 -24.64 -3.44 12.21
CA ASN A 255 -25.94 -2.77 12.11
C ASN A 255 -25.87 -1.71 11.02
N ILE A 256 -26.95 -1.58 10.25
CA ILE A 256 -27.01 -0.74 9.05
C ILE A 256 -27.83 0.51 9.37
N PHE A 257 -27.23 1.66 9.15
CA PHE A 257 -27.85 2.97 9.35
C PHE A 257 -28.17 3.60 8.00
N VAL A 258 -29.41 4.06 7.84
CA VAL A 258 -29.94 4.54 6.56
C VAL A 258 -30.56 5.92 6.74
N THR A 259 -30.16 6.88 5.92
CA THR A 259 -30.87 8.16 5.86
C THR A 259 -32.17 8.01 5.08
N ASP A 260 -33.28 8.20 5.79
CA ASP A 260 -34.65 8.07 5.30
C ASP A 260 -35.17 9.46 4.95
N PHE A 261 -34.94 9.85 3.69
CA PHE A 261 -35.17 11.22 3.21
C PHE A 261 -36.63 11.65 3.37
N GLY A 262 -37.57 10.79 3.00
CA GLY A 262 -39.00 11.10 3.01
C GLY A 262 -39.59 11.27 4.40
N ASN A 263 -38.98 10.67 5.43
CA ASN A 263 -39.40 10.81 6.82
C ASN A 263 -38.48 11.72 7.66
N ALA A 264 -37.44 12.32 7.05
CA ALA A 264 -36.46 13.19 7.71
C ALA A 264 -35.87 12.58 9.00
N ARG A 265 -35.39 11.33 8.90
CA ARG A 265 -34.85 10.57 10.03
C ARG A 265 -33.75 9.61 9.59
N VAL A 266 -33.19 8.88 10.55
CA VAL A 266 -32.34 7.71 10.30
C VAL A 266 -33.09 6.45 10.75
N VAL A 267 -33.03 5.41 9.93
CA VAL A 267 -33.55 4.07 10.23
C VAL A 267 -32.38 3.12 10.43
N VAL A 268 -32.45 2.29 11.47
CA VAL A 268 -31.40 1.33 11.80
C VAL A 268 -31.93 -0.09 11.62
N PHE A 269 -31.15 -0.92 10.94
CA PHE A 269 -31.42 -2.33 10.72
C PHE A 269 -30.34 -3.19 11.35
N SER A 270 -30.69 -4.41 11.75
CA SER A 270 -29.72 -5.45 12.11
C SER A 270 -28.91 -5.89 10.88
N PRO A 271 -27.78 -6.61 11.06
CA PRO A 271 -27.05 -7.21 9.95
C PRO A 271 -27.93 -8.14 9.08
N ASP A 272 -28.97 -8.73 9.68
CA ASP A 272 -29.92 -9.62 9.00
C ASP A 272 -31.03 -8.89 8.24
N GLY A 273 -31.13 -7.57 8.42
CA GLY A 273 -32.12 -6.72 7.76
C GLY A 273 -33.43 -6.52 8.53
N GLU A 274 -33.43 -6.84 9.83
CA GLU A 274 -34.56 -6.55 10.71
C GLU A 274 -34.53 -5.09 11.16
N GLY A 275 -35.68 -4.41 11.15
CA GLY A 275 -35.76 -3.04 11.66
C GLY A 275 -35.57 -2.99 13.17
N LEU A 276 -34.60 -2.21 13.64
CA LEU A 276 -34.28 -2.10 15.07
C LEU A 276 -34.95 -0.88 15.71
N PHE A 277 -34.67 0.32 15.19
CA PHE A 277 -35.23 1.57 15.70
C PHE A 277 -35.01 2.70 14.70
N THR A 278 -35.54 3.89 15.02
CA THR A 278 -35.33 5.12 14.24
C THR A 278 -35.00 6.30 15.14
N PHE A 279 -34.22 7.26 14.65
CA PHE A 279 -33.85 8.47 15.39
C PHE A 279 -33.71 9.68 14.48
N GLY A 280 -33.51 10.87 15.07
CA GLY A 280 -33.36 12.12 14.31
C GLY A 280 -34.62 12.97 14.21
N GLN A 281 -35.68 12.61 14.93
CA GLN A 281 -36.82 13.50 15.13
C GLN A 281 -36.46 14.64 16.08
N ARG A 282 -37.16 15.77 15.96
CA ARG A 282 -36.97 16.91 16.85
C ARG A 282 -37.24 16.52 18.31
N SER A 283 -36.32 16.91 19.20
CA SER A 283 -36.40 16.68 20.64
C SER A 283 -36.05 17.96 21.40
N GLY A 284 -35.98 17.89 22.74
CA GLY A 284 -35.58 19.04 23.57
C GLY A 284 -34.13 19.49 23.35
N ILE A 285 -33.25 18.59 22.90
CA ILE A 285 -31.81 18.85 22.70
C ILE A 285 -31.37 18.78 21.23
N PHE A 286 -32.16 18.13 20.37
CA PHE A 286 -31.85 17.98 18.95
C PHE A 286 -32.90 18.70 18.09
N PRO A 287 -32.50 19.58 17.15
CA PRO A 287 -33.46 20.34 16.34
C PRO A 287 -34.30 19.50 15.36
N GLY A 288 -33.99 18.21 15.18
CA GLY A 288 -34.58 17.34 14.17
C GLY A 288 -33.91 17.53 12.81
N PHE A 289 -33.92 16.52 11.95
CA PHE A 289 -33.46 16.70 10.57
C PHE A 289 -34.51 17.41 9.70
N THR A 290 -34.04 18.15 8.70
CA THR A 290 -34.85 18.64 7.58
C THR A 290 -34.67 17.74 6.36
N ALA A 291 -33.42 17.42 6.02
CA ALA A 291 -33.10 16.57 4.87
C ALA A 291 -31.78 15.82 5.15
N PRO A 292 -31.83 14.72 5.94
CA PRO A 292 -30.64 13.96 6.26
C PRO A 292 -30.07 13.36 4.97
N ALA A 293 -28.77 13.56 4.75
CA ALA A 293 -28.08 13.15 3.54
C ALA A 293 -26.95 12.17 3.89
N GLY A 294 -25.69 12.56 3.71
CA GLY A 294 -24.55 11.71 4.00
C GLY A 294 -24.52 11.25 5.44
N ILE A 295 -24.23 9.95 5.62
CA ILE A 295 -24.05 9.31 6.92
C ILE A 295 -22.73 8.54 6.92
N ALA A 296 -22.00 8.59 8.03
CA ALA A 296 -20.77 7.85 8.23
C ALA A 296 -20.64 7.48 9.71
N ILE A 297 -19.98 6.36 9.99
CA ILE A 297 -19.71 5.90 11.35
C ILE A 297 -18.20 5.75 11.52
N LEU A 298 -17.67 6.39 12.55
CA LEU A 298 -16.25 6.38 12.89
C LEU A 298 -16.12 6.35 14.42
N ASP A 299 -15.30 5.45 14.95
CA ASP A 299 -15.09 5.25 16.40
C ASP A 299 -16.41 5.11 17.18
N ASP A 300 -17.34 4.30 16.65
CA ASP A 300 -18.70 4.07 17.18
C ASP A 300 -19.54 5.34 17.38
N LEU A 301 -19.21 6.42 16.66
CA LEU A 301 -20.01 7.63 16.56
C LEU A 301 -20.64 7.74 15.18
N VAL A 302 -21.92 8.11 15.15
CA VAL A 302 -22.70 8.28 13.93
C VAL A 302 -22.73 9.76 13.56
N TYR A 303 -22.19 10.07 12.39
CA TYR A 303 -22.18 11.41 11.82
C TYR A 303 -23.25 11.49 10.75
N VAL A 304 -24.11 12.50 10.81
CA VAL A 304 -25.17 12.71 9.82
C VAL A 304 -25.16 14.16 9.36
N ALA A 305 -25.01 14.36 8.05
CA ALA A 305 -25.13 15.66 7.42
C ALA A 305 -26.61 15.99 7.14
N ASP A 306 -26.99 17.25 7.33
CA ASP A 306 -28.27 17.77 6.87
C ASP A 306 -28.05 18.67 5.65
N SER A 307 -28.54 18.23 4.50
CA SER A 307 -28.29 18.89 3.22
C SER A 307 -28.93 20.28 3.10
N VAL A 308 -30.03 20.53 3.82
CA VAL A 308 -30.76 21.81 3.78
C VAL A 308 -30.21 22.77 4.83
N LYS A 309 -29.89 22.29 6.03
CA LYS A 309 -29.32 23.13 7.09
C LYS A 309 -27.83 23.40 6.89
N GLY A 310 -27.12 22.49 6.23
CA GLY A 310 -25.68 22.60 6.04
C GLY A 310 -24.86 22.26 7.29
N SER A 311 -25.42 21.43 8.17
CA SER A 311 -24.86 21.06 9.47
C SER A 311 -24.42 19.60 9.46
N ILE A 312 -23.51 19.23 10.37
CA ILE A 312 -23.16 17.83 10.64
C ILE A 312 -23.38 17.57 12.13
N TYR A 313 -24.21 16.58 12.43
CA TYR A 313 -24.58 16.19 13.79
C TYR A 313 -23.95 14.85 14.17
N ILE A 314 -23.64 14.68 15.45
CA ILE A 314 -23.03 13.47 16.03
C ILE A 314 -24.04 12.79 16.95
N PHE A 315 -24.17 11.49 16.79
CA PHE A 315 -24.96 10.59 17.62
C PHE A 315 -24.10 9.42 18.10
N ASP A 316 -24.55 8.72 19.14
CA ASP A 316 -24.06 7.38 19.43
C ASP A 316 -24.75 6.33 18.54
N THR A 317 -24.27 5.08 18.58
CA THR A 317 -24.89 3.96 17.85
C THR A 317 -26.29 3.59 18.33
N ALA A 318 -26.75 4.10 19.48
CA ALA A 318 -28.12 3.95 19.95
C ALA A 318 -29.05 5.08 19.44
N GLY A 319 -28.53 6.02 18.65
CA GLY A 319 -29.30 7.12 18.07
C GLY A 319 -29.51 8.32 19.00
N ASN A 320 -28.82 8.37 20.14
CA ASN A 320 -28.87 9.53 21.03
C ASN A 320 -28.01 10.66 20.46
N TYR A 321 -28.57 11.86 20.41
CA TYR A 321 -27.83 13.05 19.98
C TYR A 321 -26.75 13.41 21.00
N ILE A 322 -25.51 13.54 20.54
CA ILE A 322 -24.36 13.93 21.37
C ILE A 322 -24.09 15.42 21.24
N ARG A 323 -23.80 15.89 20.02
CA ARG A 323 -23.47 17.29 19.74
C ARG A 323 -23.51 17.60 18.24
N THR A 324 -23.41 18.89 17.92
CA THR A 324 -23.20 19.36 16.56
C THR A 324 -21.69 19.41 16.30
N LEU A 325 -21.22 18.76 15.23
CA LEU A 325 -19.83 18.87 14.77
C LEU A 325 -19.65 20.18 14.00
N LEU A 326 -20.49 20.41 12.99
CA LEU A 326 -20.50 21.61 12.18
C LEU A 326 -21.88 22.29 12.26
N PRO A 327 -21.96 23.58 12.63
CA PRO A 327 -23.23 24.29 12.75
C PRO A 327 -23.91 24.55 11.40
N ASP A 328 -25.17 25.00 11.45
CA ASP A 328 -25.96 25.38 10.28
C ASP A 328 -25.19 26.37 9.37
N GLY A 329 -25.22 26.12 8.06
CA GLY A 329 -24.53 26.90 7.04
C GLY A 329 -23.06 26.55 6.82
N SER A 330 -22.50 25.55 7.52
CA SER A 330 -21.08 25.18 7.37
C SER A 330 -20.77 24.52 6.02
N VAL A 331 -21.65 23.65 5.54
CA VAL A 331 -21.53 23.00 4.22
C VAL A 331 -22.77 23.27 3.39
N VAL A 332 -22.59 23.53 2.09
CA VAL A 332 -23.72 23.81 1.18
C VAL A 332 -24.04 22.55 0.39
N GLN A 333 -25.29 22.09 0.46
CA GLN A 333 -25.78 20.92 -0.28
C GLN A 333 -24.91 19.68 -0.08
N ALA A 334 -24.75 19.27 1.18
CA ALA A 334 -24.09 18.00 1.48
C ALA A 334 -24.86 16.84 0.82
N GLU A 335 -24.15 16.02 0.06
CA GLU A 335 -24.63 14.82 -0.60
C GLU A 335 -24.15 13.61 0.23
N SER A 336 -23.12 12.89 -0.22
CA SER A 336 -22.54 11.77 0.53
C SER A 336 -21.53 12.18 1.61
N MET A 337 -21.31 11.26 2.56
CA MET A 337 -20.25 11.33 3.55
C MET A 337 -19.59 9.95 3.72
N ARG A 338 -18.26 9.92 3.81
CA ARG A 338 -17.46 8.68 3.94
C ARG A 338 -16.30 8.88 4.91
N VAL A 339 -15.88 7.82 5.59
CA VAL A 339 -14.70 7.87 6.45
C VAL A 339 -13.44 7.83 5.60
N TRP A 340 -12.48 8.71 5.91
CA TRP A 340 -11.14 8.70 5.31
C TRP A 340 -10.09 9.21 6.29
N LYS A 341 -9.04 8.42 6.55
CA LYS A 341 -7.92 8.76 7.46
C LYS A 341 -8.39 9.36 8.79
N ASN A 342 -9.29 8.67 9.49
CA ASN A 342 -9.91 9.09 10.77
C ASN A 342 -10.66 10.43 10.71
N ASN A 343 -11.10 10.83 9.52
CA ASN A 343 -11.83 12.07 9.27
C ASN A 343 -13.02 11.77 8.31
N LEU A 344 -13.80 12.81 7.98
CA LEU A 344 -14.98 12.64 7.12
C LEU A 344 -14.75 13.32 5.76
N LEU A 345 -14.87 12.55 4.69
CA LEU A 345 -14.91 13.05 3.32
C LEU A 345 -16.38 13.35 2.96
N VAL A 346 -16.70 14.62 2.72
CA VAL A 346 -18.07 15.10 2.45
C VAL A 346 -18.15 15.67 1.05
N SER A 347 -19.05 15.13 0.25
CA SER A 347 -19.36 15.65 -1.10
C SER A 347 -20.39 16.76 -0.99
N CYS A 348 -20.11 17.92 -1.58
CA CYS A 348 -20.96 19.10 -1.49
C CYS A 348 -21.02 19.82 -2.84
N ALA A 349 -22.18 19.83 -3.51
CA ALA A 349 -22.37 20.49 -4.79
C ALA A 349 -21.26 20.19 -5.83
N ASN A 350 -20.27 21.06 -5.99
CA ASN A 350 -19.13 20.93 -6.93
C ASN A 350 -17.76 20.75 -6.23
N LYS A 351 -17.75 20.49 -4.92
CA LYS A 351 -16.56 20.38 -4.08
C LYS A 351 -16.62 19.13 -3.21
N VAL A 352 -15.45 18.69 -2.78
CA VAL A 352 -15.29 17.67 -1.76
C VAL A 352 -14.47 18.25 -0.62
N TYR A 353 -14.98 18.08 0.59
CA TYR A 353 -14.35 18.55 1.81
C TYR A 353 -13.85 17.37 2.65
N LEU A 354 -12.67 17.52 3.24
CA LEU A 354 -12.23 16.73 4.37
C LEU A 354 -12.58 17.50 5.65
N VAL A 355 -13.44 16.93 6.48
CA VAL A 355 -13.81 17.46 7.79
C VAL A 355 -12.90 16.82 8.82
N ASP A 356 -12.06 17.62 9.46
CA ASP A 356 -11.32 17.20 10.64
C ASP A 356 -12.29 17.11 11.82
N ILE A 357 -12.49 15.90 12.34
CA ILE A 357 -13.46 15.66 13.42
C ILE A 357 -12.97 16.13 14.79
N GLY A 358 -11.65 16.24 14.98
CA GLY A 358 -11.04 16.69 16.24
C GLY A 358 -11.03 18.22 16.35
N LEU A 359 -10.78 18.89 15.22
CA LEU A 359 -10.70 20.35 15.11
C LEU A 359 -11.98 20.99 14.58
N ALA A 360 -12.97 20.20 14.18
CA ALA A 360 -14.21 20.66 13.54
C ALA A 360 -13.93 21.62 12.37
N SER A 361 -12.91 21.32 11.57
CA SER A 361 -12.39 22.20 10.50
C SER A 361 -12.60 21.59 9.12
N LEU A 362 -12.81 22.44 8.11
CA LEU A 362 -13.08 22.04 6.72
C LEU A 362 -11.89 22.33 5.81
N TYR A 363 -11.41 21.32 5.10
CA TYR A 363 -10.38 21.45 4.08
C TYR A 363 -10.93 21.05 2.72
N THR A 364 -10.80 21.89 1.70
CA THR A 364 -11.21 21.50 0.33
C THR A 364 -10.16 20.59 -0.27
N VAL A 365 -10.54 19.36 -0.62
CA VAL A 365 -9.60 18.37 -1.20
C VAL A 365 -9.70 18.24 -2.70
N ALA A 366 -10.91 18.41 -3.25
CA ALA A 366 -11.18 18.38 -4.68
C ALA A 366 -12.27 19.40 -5.04
N SER A 367 -12.21 19.93 -6.26
CA SER A 367 -13.21 20.85 -6.79
C SER A 367 -13.29 20.72 -8.30
N LEU A 368 -14.52 20.67 -8.82
CA LEU A 368 -14.79 20.62 -10.27
C LEU A 368 -14.89 22.02 -10.91
N GLY A 369 -14.37 23.03 -10.21
CA GLY A 369 -14.46 24.43 -10.63
C GLY A 369 -15.90 24.95 -10.67
N ASN A 370 -16.13 26.02 -11.44
CA ASN A 370 -17.43 26.70 -11.50
C ASN A 370 -18.34 26.16 -12.61
N ALA A 371 -17.90 25.16 -13.37
CA ALA A 371 -18.73 24.51 -14.37
C ALA A 371 -19.95 23.86 -13.69
N PRO A 372 -21.10 23.73 -14.38
CA PRO A 372 -22.25 23.07 -13.82
C PRO A 372 -21.94 21.58 -13.58
N ALA A 373 -21.54 21.23 -12.36
CA ALA A 373 -21.25 19.88 -11.91
C ALA A 373 -22.05 19.56 -10.65
N ARG A 374 -22.26 18.27 -10.38
CA ARG A 374 -22.87 17.81 -9.12
C ARG A 374 -22.15 16.56 -8.65
N VAL A 375 -21.21 16.74 -7.72
CA VAL A 375 -20.49 15.68 -7.03
C VAL A 375 -21.42 15.08 -5.99
N THR A 376 -21.96 13.90 -6.29
CA THR A 376 -22.87 13.18 -5.38
C THR A 376 -22.11 12.21 -4.48
N ALA A 377 -21.01 11.65 -4.97
CA ALA A 377 -20.13 10.78 -4.21
C ALA A 377 -18.66 11.11 -4.42
N ALA A 378 -17.88 10.97 -3.36
CA ALA A 378 -16.43 11.01 -3.37
C ALA A 378 -15.93 9.95 -2.39
N ILE A 379 -15.10 9.04 -2.89
CA ILE A 379 -14.50 7.97 -2.07
C ILE A 379 -13.01 7.84 -2.39
N PRO A 380 -12.19 7.40 -1.44
CA PRO A 380 -10.86 6.91 -1.75
C PRO A 380 -10.91 5.60 -2.55
N ASP A 381 -9.99 5.42 -3.50
CA ASP A 381 -9.71 4.13 -4.11
C ASP A 381 -8.65 3.34 -3.32
N ALA A 382 -8.34 2.13 -3.77
CA ALA A 382 -7.34 1.27 -3.13
C ALA A 382 -5.89 1.81 -3.22
N ASN A 383 -5.64 2.81 -4.07
CA ASN A 383 -4.32 3.34 -4.39
C ASN A 383 -4.09 4.76 -3.86
N GLY A 384 -5.04 5.29 -3.08
CA GLY A 384 -4.95 6.61 -2.45
C GLY A 384 -5.45 7.78 -3.31
N SER A 385 -5.97 7.53 -4.51
CA SER A 385 -6.70 8.52 -5.31
C SER A 385 -8.14 8.66 -4.82
N LEU A 386 -8.86 9.70 -5.25
CA LEU A 386 -10.28 9.91 -5.00
C LEU A 386 -11.09 9.67 -6.28
N LEU A 387 -12.15 8.87 -6.18
CA LEU A 387 -13.16 8.68 -7.22
C LEU A 387 -14.36 9.56 -6.92
N LEU A 388 -14.72 10.44 -7.85
CA LEU A 388 -15.84 11.37 -7.74
C LEU A 388 -16.92 11.01 -8.76
N ALA A 389 -18.17 10.83 -8.33
CA ALA A 389 -19.31 10.73 -9.21
C ALA A 389 -19.86 12.12 -9.55
N ASP A 390 -19.70 12.56 -10.79
CA ASP A 390 -20.32 13.77 -11.33
C ASP A 390 -21.64 13.41 -12.00
N TYR A 391 -22.71 13.47 -11.20
CA TYR A 391 -24.06 13.12 -11.61
C TYR A 391 -24.54 13.94 -12.81
N LYS A 392 -24.17 15.23 -12.86
CA LYS A 392 -24.70 16.15 -13.87
C LYS A 392 -24.04 15.97 -15.22
N ASN A 393 -22.73 15.78 -15.24
CA ASN A 393 -21.99 15.57 -16.49
C ASN A 393 -21.93 14.10 -16.92
N GLY A 394 -22.30 13.17 -16.02
CA GLY A 394 -22.32 11.75 -16.32
C GLY A 394 -20.94 11.09 -16.24
N ASN A 395 -20.04 11.60 -15.41
CA ASN A 395 -18.64 11.17 -15.43
C ASN A 395 -18.22 10.62 -14.06
N ILE A 396 -17.29 9.67 -14.06
CA ILE A 396 -16.48 9.37 -12.88
C ILE A 396 -15.14 10.09 -13.04
N GLN A 397 -14.79 10.94 -12.08
CA GLN A 397 -13.55 11.69 -12.10
C GLN A 397 -12.55 11.10 -11.11
N VAL A 398 -11.30 10.98 -11.54
CA VAL A 398 -10.21 10.45 -10.72
C VAL A 398 -9.30 11.60 -10.33
N PHE A 399 -9.23 11.86 -9.03
CA PHE A 399 -8.40 12.89 -8.42
C PHE A 399 -7.21 12.22 -7.72
N SER A 400 -5.99 12.60 -8.09
CA SER A 400 -4.79 12.05 -7.43
C SER A 400 -4.05 13.15 -6.66
N HIS A 401 -3.26 12.73 -5.68
CA HIS A 401 -2.51 13.66 -4.86
C HIS A 401 -1.43 14.39 -5.70
N ILE A 402 -1.26 15.70 -5.49
CA ILE A 402 -0.36 16.50 -6.34
C ILE A 402 1.10 15.99 -6.31
N ASN A 403 1.59 15.56 -5.15
CA ASN A 403 2.94 15.02 -4.99
C ASN A 403 3.13 13.68 -5.73
N GLU A 404 2.04 12.93 -6.01
CA GLU A 404 2.13 11.69 -6.77
C GLU A 404 2.30 11.93 -8.27
N LEU A 405 1.80 13.06 -8.78
CA LEU A 405 1.91 13.39 -10.20
C LEU A 405 3.33 13.72 -10.62
N ALA A 406 4.06 14.45 -9.78
CA ALA A 406 5.49 14.71 -10.02
C ALA A 406 6.33 13.44 -9.87
N GLY A 407 5.85 12.48 -9.06
CA GLY A 407 6.65 11.35 -8.62
C GLY A 407 6.67 10.13 -9.56
N GLY A 408 5.57 9.88 -10.26
CA GLY A 408 5.41 8.65 -11.04
C GLY A 408 5.36 7.39 -10.16
N LEU A 409 5.48 6.23 -10.80
CA LEU A 409 5.48 4.92 -10.14
C LEU A 409 6.91 4.49 -9.82
N PHE A 410 7.09 3.87 -8.65
CA PHE A 410 8.29 3.16 -8.27
C PHE A 410 8.13 1.69 -8.65
N VAL A 411 8.65 1.32 -9.81
CA VAL A 411 8.65 -0.06 -10.34
C VAL A 411 9.97 -0.72 -9.95
N ARG A 412 9.92 -2.01 -9.61
CA ARG A 412 11.10 -2.78 -9.28
C ARG A 412 10.96 -4.24 -9.69
N PHE A 413 12.01 -4.82 -10.28
CA PHE A 413 12.12 -6.27 -10.37
C PHE A 413 12.50 -6.87 -9.00
N ASP A 414 11.61 -7.68 -8.44
CA ASP A 414 11.89 -8.41 -7.20
C ASP A 414 12.64 -9.71 -7.49
N ARG A 415 12.31 -10.39 -8.60
CA ARG A 415 12.93 -11.67 -9.00
C ARG A 415 12.77 -11.98 -10.49
N VAL A 416 13.74 -12.71 -11.06
CA VAL A 416 13.65 -13.30 -12.40
C VAL A 416 13.90 -14.80 -12.31
N TYR A 417 12.98 -15.60 -12.87
CA TYR A 417 13.07 -17.05 -13.00
C TYR A 417 13.38 -17.40 -14.45
N ALA A 418 14.55 -17.98 -14.66
CA ALA A 418 15.04 -18.44 -15.97
C ALA A 418 15.39 -19.94 -15.96
N ASP A 419 15.07 -20.68 -14.90
CA ASP A 419 15.32 -22.12 -14.79
C ASP A 419 14.61 -22.95 -15.87
N LYS A 420 13.54 -22.41 -16.46
CA LYS A 420 12.77 -23.01 -17.56
C LYS A 420 13.00 -22.33 -18.91
N PHE A 421 14.20 -21.78 -19.12
CA PHE A 421 14.58 -21.10 -20.37
C PHE A 421 14.19 -21.95 -21.61
N PRO A 422 13.62 -21.36 -22.68
CA PRO A 422 13.47 -19.93 -22.97
C PRO A 422 12.27 -19.25 -22.28
N THR A 423 11.47 -19.97 -21.50
CA THR A 423 10.40 -19.33 -20.72
C THR A 423 11.00 -18.58 -19.54
N VAL A 424 10.72 -17.28 -19.46
CA VAL A 424 11.17 -16.41 -18.39
C VAL A 424 9.96 -15.88 -17.64
N THR A 425 10.05 -15.90 -16.31
CA THR A 425 9.02 -15.33 -15.42
C THR A 425 9.66 -14.25 -14.56
N VAL A 426 8.99 -13.12 -14.39
CA VAL A 426 9.47 -12.00 -13.59
C VAL A 426 8.46 -11.63 -12.52
N ASP A 427 8.93 -11.50 -11.29
CA ASP A 427 8.15 -10.91 -10.19
C ASP A 427 8.51 -9.43 -10.11
N VAL A 428 7.50 -8.58 -10.22
CA VAL A 428 7.63 -7.12 -10.28
C VAL A 428 6.84 -6.53 -9.13
N ARG A 429 7.39 -5.49 -8.52
CA ARG A 429 6.72 -4.67 -7.52
C ARG A 429 6.44 -3.29 -8.08
N VAL A 430 5.23 -2.79 -7.84
CA VAL A 430 4.78 -1.45 -8.23
C VAL A 430 4.25 -0.73 -6.98
N GLU A 431 4.87 0.40 -6.68
CA GLU A 431 4.52 1.27 -5.57
C GLU A 431 4.42 2.73 -6.05
N ASN A 432 3.81 3.61 -5.26
CA ASN A 432 4.03 5.04 -5.44
C ASN A 432 5.37 5.46 -4.79
N ARG A 433 5.78 6.72 -4.96
CA ARG A 433 7.03 7.23 -4.35
C ARG A 433 7.07 7.10 -2.83
N MET A 434 5.93 7.06 -2.15
CA MET A 434 5.83 6.91 -0.70
C MET A 434 5.93 5.45 -0.22
N GLY A 435 6.02 4.48 -1.13
CA GLY A 435 6.09 3.05 -0.77
C GLY A 435 4.73 2.40 -0.56
N GLN A 436 3.65 3.07 -0.94
CA GLN A 436 2.31 2.48 -0.91
C GLN A 436 2.13 1.59 -2.16
N PRO A 437 1.58 0.37 -2.01
CA PRO A 437 1.41 -0.56 -3.12
C PRO A 437 0.37 -0.06 -4.11
N VAL A 438 0.61 -0.33 -5.41
CA VAL A 438 -0.39 -0.11 -6.47
C VAL A 438 -1.03 -1.44 -6.85
N VAL A 439 -2.34 -1.57 -6.66
CA VAL A 439 -3.15 -2.77 -6.93
C VAL A 439 -4.07 -2.58 -8.14
N GLY A 440 -4.62 -3.67 -8.68
CA GLY A 440 -5.58 -3.63 -9.78
C GLY A 440 -5.00 -3.50 -11.19
N LEU A 441 -3.67 -3.47 -11.34
CA LEU A 441 -3.04 -3.40 -12.66
C LEU A 441 -3.35 -4.67 -13.47
N THR A 442 -3.65 -4.46 -14.75
CA THR A 442 -3.93 -5.49 -15.75
C THR A 442 -2.77 -5.59 -16.74
N GLU A 443 -2.82 -6.55 -17.67
CA GLU A 443 -1.80 -6.69 -18.73
C GLU A 443 -1.57 -5.40 -19.52
N ASN A 444 -2.62 -4.59 -19.73
CA ASN A 444 -2.56 -3.33 -20.46
C ASN A 444 -1.68 -2.26 -19.80
N ASN A 445 -1.36 -2.43 -18.52
CA ASN A 445 -0.53 -1.50 -17.77
C ASN A 445 0.97 -1.77 -17.95
N PHE A 446 1.37 -2.92 -18.50
CA PHE A 446 2.76 -3.38 -18.55
C PHE A 446 3.34 -3.32 -19.98
N PHE A 447 4.54 -2.79 -20.11
CA PHE A 447 5.29 -2.71 -21.37
C PHE A 447 6.67 -3.32 -21.17
N LEU A 448 6.84 -4.57 -21.61
CA LEU A 448 8.06 -5.35 -21.40
C LEU A 448 8.99 -5.25 -22.61
N THR A 449 10.29 -5.17 -22.34
CA THR A 449 11.35 -4.90 -23.32
C THR A 449 12.55 -5.80 -22.99
N GLU A 450 13.12 -6.48 -24.00
CA GLU A 450 14.31 -7.32 -23.86
C GLU A 450 15.38 -6.86 -24.87
N SER A 451 16.54 -6.41 -24.39
CA SER A 451 17.58 -5.75 -25.21
C SER A 451 17.03 -4.64 -26.14
N ASN A 452 16.17 -3.76 -25.60
CA ASN A 452 15.47 -2.68 -26.31
C ASN A 452 14.50 -3.16 -27.41
N ARG A 453 14.13 -4.45 -27.43
CA ARG A 453 13.08 -4.98 -28.32
C ARG A 453 11.83 -5.23 -27.50
N GLN A 454 10.69 -4.73 -27.98
CA GLN A 454 9.42 -4.94 -27.31
C GLN A 454 9.05 -6.44 -27.31
N VAL A 455 8.67 -6.94 -26.15
CA VAL A 455 8.11 -8.28 -25.97
C VAL A 455 6.59 -8.15 -26.07
N ASN A 456 6.02 -8.53 -27.21
CA ASN A 456 4.58 -8.38 -27.45
C ASN A 456 3.74 -9.49 -26.80
N ASP A 457 4.29 -10.70 -26.70
CA ASP A 457 3.57 -11.88 -26.24
C ASP A 457 3.98 -12.27 -24.81
N PHE A 458 3.70 -11.39 -23.84
CA PHE A 458 3.80 -11.73 -22.41
C PHE A 458 2.40 -11.97 -21.81
N THR A 459 2.36 -12.63 -20.66
CA THR A 459 1.12 -12.89 -19.91
C THR A 459 1.26 -12.49 -18.45
N LEU A 460 0.23 -11.90 -17.85
CA LEU A 460 0.13 -11.66 -16.42
C LEU A 460 -0.40 -12.92 -15.74
N LYS A 461 0.49 -13.66 -15.07
CA LYS A 461 0.17 -14.93 -14.40
C LYS A 461 -0.59 -14.74 -13.10
N GLY A 462 -0.41 -13.61 -12.43
CA GLY A 462 -1.11 -13.32 -11.19
C GLY A 462 -0.66 -12.04 -10.51
N ALA A 463 -1.43 -11.65 -9.50
CA ALA A 463 -1.17 -10.49 -8.68
C ALA A 463 -1.35 -10.82 -7.19
N ALA A 464 -0.40 -10.37 -6.36
CA ALA A 464 -0.30 -10.74 -4.96
C ALA A 464 -1.47 -10.23 -4.09
N TYR A 465 -2.15 -9.17 -4.50
CA TYR A 465 -3.31 -8.65 -3.75
C TYR A 465 -4.47 -9.65 -3.72
N LEU A 466 -4.59 -10.54 -4.72
CA LEU A 466 -5.62 -11.60 -4.81
C LEU A 466 -5.35 -12.79 -3.88
N ASN A 467 -4.18 -12.86 -3.24
CA ASN A 467 -3.84 -13.98 -2.38
C ASN A 467 -4.72 -14.01 -1.12
N THR A 468 -5.27 -15.17 -0.82
CA THR A 468 -6.16 -15.40 0.33
C THR A 468 -5.49 -16.12 1.51
N GLY A 469 -4.19 -16.36 1.42
CA GLY A 469 -3.38 -16.97 2.48
C GLY A 469 -2.10 -16.18 2.72
N CYS A 470 -1.47 -16.42 3.85
CA CYS A 470 -0.26 -15.73 4.27
C CYS A 470 0.76 -16.68 4.92
N ASP A 471 2.03 -16.29 4.91
CA ASP A 471 3.08 -17.00 5.65
C ASP A 471 3.56 -16.11 6.80
N ILE A 472 3.61 -16.65 8.02
CA ILE A 472 4.08 -15.90 9.19
C ILE A 472 5.31 -16.53 9.82
N ALA A 473 6.16 -15.70 10.41
CA ALA A 473 7.22 -16.11 11.32
C ALA A 473 6.87 -15.63 12.73
N VAL A 474 6.51 -16.56 13.62
CA VAL A 474 6.25 -16.24 15.03
C VAL A 474 7.58 -16.22 15.78
N VAL A 475 7.92 -15.06 16.32
CA VAL A 475 9.13 -14.88 17.12
C VAL A 475 8.75 -14.91 18.59
N ILE A 476 9.30 -15.88 19.30
CA ILE A 476 9.07 -16.12 20.71
C ILE A 476 10.31 -15.63 21.47
N GLU A 477 10.18 -14.61 22.32
CA GLU A 477 11.25 -14.28 23.25
C GLU A 477 11.50 -15.46 24.20
N ARG A 478 12.73 -15.97 24.29
CA ARG A 478 13.08 -17.06 25.22
C ARG A 478 13.62 -16.49 26.53
N SER A 479 12.85 -15.56 27.11
CA SER A 479 13.15 -14.89 28.38
C SER A 479 12.76 -15.76 29.59
N PRO A 480 13.27 -15.46 30.81
CA PRO A 480 12.83 -16.15 32.03
C PRO A 480 11.32 -16.03 32.28
N GLN A 481 10.71 -14.91 31.85
CA GLN A 481 9.26 -14.73 31.96
C GLN A 481 8.51 -15.59 30.94
N SER A 482 8.97 -15.65 29.69
CA SER A 482 8.36 -16.53 28.68
C SER A 482 8.38 -17.99 29.10
N GLU A 483 9.44 -18.45 29.79
CA GLU A 483 9.51 -19.82 30.27
C GLU A 483 8.43 -20.11 31.33
N LYS A 484 8.13 -19.16 32.22
CA LYS A 484 7.05 -19.29 33.21
C LYS A 484 5.67 -19.36 32.55
N GLU A 485 5.52 -18.74 31.38
CA GLU A 485 4.28 -18.59 30.63
C GLU A 485 4.28 -19.44 29.34
N LEU A 486 5.04 -20.54 29.30
CA LEU A 486 5.26 -21.31 28.08
C LEU A 486 3.95 -21.88 27.48
N GLU A 487 2.99 -22.28 28.33
CA GLU A 487 1.69 -22.75 27.86
C GLU A 487 0.85 -21.64 27.22
N LEU A 488 0.98 -20.40 27.69
CA LEU A 488 0.37 -19.23 27.07
C LEU A 488 0.92 -19.01 25.66
N VAL A 489 2.25 -19.05 25.52
CA VAL A 489 2.93 -18.93 24.21
C VAL A 489 2.44 -20.00 23.22
N LYS A 490 2.34 -21.25 23.67
CA LYS A 490 1.83 -22.35 22.83
C LYS A 490 0.38 -22.12 22.41
N THR A 491 -0.44 -21.58 23.30
CA THR A 491 -1.85 -21.25 23.02
C THR A 491 -1.94 -20.17 21.95
N VAL A 492 -1.15 -19.11 22.06
CA VAL A 492 -1.07 -18.03 21.06
C VAL A 492 -0.68 -18.56 19.68
N VAL A 493 0.34 -19.42 19.60
CA VAL A 493 0.77 -20.01 18.31
C VAL A 493 -0.34 -20.85 17.69
N LYS A 494 -1.12 -21.57 18.49
CA LYS A 494 -2.28 -22.33 18.00
C LYS A 494 -3.39 -21.41 17.51
N GLU A 495 -3.69 -20.33 18.21
CA GLU A 495 -4.72 -19.37 17.80
C GLU A 495 -4.40 -18.76 16.43
N PHE A 496 -3.13 -18.45 16.14
CA PHE A 496 -2.71 -18.06 14.79
C PHE A 496 -2.92 -19.16 13.76
N ALA A 497 -2.63 -20.41 14.10
CA ALA A 497 -2.87 -21.54 13.21
C ALA A 497 -4.37 -21.73 12.91
N GLU A 498 -5.25 -21.54 13.89
CA GLU A 498 -6.71 -21.56 13.70
C GLU A 498 -7.16 -20.41 12.77
N ALA A 499 -6.68 -19.20 13.03
CA ALA A 499 -7.02 -18.01 12.24
C ALA A 499 -6.55 -18.10 10.78
N MET A 500 -5.48 -18.85 10.50
CA MET A 500 -4.98 -19.09 9.13
C MET A 500 -5.84 -20.07 8.33
N GLN A 501 -6.80 -20.76 8.95
CA GLN A 501 -7.78 -21.63 8.27
C GLN A 501 -7.14 -22.64 7.30
N GLY A 502 -5.99 -23.19 7.67
CA GLY A 502 -5.25 -24.20 6.88
C GLY A 502 -4.47 -23.66 5.67
N LYS A 503 -4.37 -22.34 5.49
CA LYS A 503 -3.63 -21.72 4.39
C LYS A 503 -2.27 -21.21 4.85
N GLY A 504 -1.26 -21.39 3.99
CA GLY A 504 0.08 -20.84 4.22
C GLY A 504 0.92 -21.63 5.21
N LYS A 505 1.94 -20.98 5.80
CA LYS A 505 2.94 -21.62 6.65
C LYS A 505 3.27 -20.77 7.88
N ILE A 506 3.58 -21.44 8.98
CA ILE A 506 4.05 -20.83 10.22
C ILE A 506 5.49 -21.29 10.48
N SER A 507 6.42 -20.35 10.48
CA SER A 507 7.77 -20.58 10.98
C SER A 507 7.84 -20.14 12.43
N VAL A 508 8.47 -20.92 13.30
CA VAL A 508 8.65 -20.56 14.72
C VAL A 508 10.12 -20.28 14.98
N VAL A 509 10.42 -19.09 15.51
CA VAL A 509 11.78 -18.65 15.82
C VAL A 509 11.85 -18.35 17.32
N SER A 510 12.81 -18.97 17.98
CA SER A 510 13.13 -18.73 19.39
C SER A 510 14.21 -17.65 19.47
N ALA A 511 13.90 -16.51 20.11
CA ALA A 511 14.86 -15.45 20.39
C ALA A 511 15.58 -15.76 21.73
N SER A 512 16.64 -16.55 21.65
CA SER A 512 17.58 -16.84 22.75
C SER A 512 18.90 -16.06 22.57
N GLN A 513 19.94 -16.37 23.35
CA GLN A 513 21.28 -15.78 23.15
C GLN A 513 21.79 -16.00 21.72
N LEU A 514 21.56 -17.19 21.17
CA LEU A 514 21.70 -17.48 19.75
C LEU A 514 20.30 -17.83 19.24
N PRO A 515 19.67 -16.98 18.41
CA PRO A 515 18.34 -17.29 17.89
C PRO A 515 18.32 -18.54 17.02
N VAL A 516 17.23 -19.31 17.11
CA VAL A 516 17.09 -20.61 16.41
C VAL A 516 15.74 -20.70 15.71
N LEU A 517 15.75 -21.20 14.48
CA LEU A 517 14.54 -21.67 13.80
C LEU A 517 14.12 -23.02 14.41
N GLU A 518 13.01 -23.03 15.13
CA GLU A 518 12.49 -24.22 15.79
C GLU A 518 11.90 -25.22 14.79
N GLY A 519 11.23 -24.67 13.77
CA GLY A 519 10.67 -25.42 12.65
C GLY A 519 9.77 -24.59 11.76
N LYS A 520 9.32 -25.23 10.67
CA LYS A 520 8.31 -24.72 9.73
C LYS A 520 7.14 -25.68 9.73
N PHE A 521 5.94 -25.15 9.87
CA PHE A 521 4.73 -25.93 10.11
C PHE A 521 3.62 -25.49 9.15
N SER A 522 2.75 -26.43 8.77
CA SER A 522 1.41 -26.05 8.31
C SER A 522 0.54 -25.68 9.52
N PRO A 523 -0.54 -24.90 9.33
CA PRO A 523 -1.47 -24.61 10.42
C PRO A 523 -1.99 -25.89 11.10
N GLU A 524 -2.38 -26.91 10.33
CA GLU A 524 -2.92 -28.17 10.86
C GLU A 524 -1.90 -28.95 11.70
N ALA A 525 -0.60 -28.87 11.36
CA ALA A 525 0.45 -29.52 12.12
C ALA A 525 0.56 -28.95 13.55
N LEU A 526 0.37 -27.63 13.71
CA LEU A 526 0.40 -26.96 15.02
C LEU A 526 -0.87 -27.19 15.84
N LEU A 527 -2.00 -27.46 15.19
CA LEU A 527 -3.25 -27.82 15.87
C LEU A 527 -3.23 -29.28 16.36
N SER A 528 -2.63 -30.18 15.58
CA SER A 528 -2.61 -31.61 15.85
C SER A 528 -1.50 -32.06 16.81
N GLN A 529 -0.40 -31.30 16.92
CA GLN A 529 0.74 -31.66 17.77
C GLN A 529 1.17 -30.50 18.68
N PRO A 530 1.60 -30.78 19.92
CA PRO A 530 2.11 -29.73 20.80
C PRO A 530 3.42 -29.17 20.25
N LEU A 531 3.53 -27.84 20.22
CA LEU A 531 4.77 -27.15 19.86
C LEU A 531 5.88 -27.50 20.85
N LYS A 532 7.01 -27.99 20.32
CA LYS A 532 8.23 -28.30 21.08
C LYS A 532 9.32 -27.30 20.72
N LEU A 533 9.74 -26.51 21.71
CA LEU A 533 10.85 -25.57 21.57
C LEU A 533 12.15 -26.27 21.99
N LYS A 534 13.16 -26.25 21.12
CA LYS A 534 14.50 -26.83 21.35
C LYS A 534 15.42 -25.84 22.04
N ALA A 535 15.25 -24.54 21.79
CA ALA A 535 16.10 -23.52 22.37
C ALA A 535 15.82 -23.35 23.88
N ALA A 536 16.88 -23.39 24.68
CA ALA A 536 16.80 -23.06 26.09
C ALA A 536 16.47 -21.57 26.28
N TRP A 537 15.79 -21.25 27.38
CA TRP A 537 15.60 -19.87 27.79
C TRP A 537 16.92 -19.27 28.26
N SER A 538 17.05 -17.94 28.15
CA SER A 538 18.23 -17.20 28.56
C SER A 538 17.83 -15.83 29.12
N PRO A 539 18.43 -15.39 30.24
CA PRO A 539 18.32 -14.00 30.71
C PRO A 539 18.87 -12.98 29.71
N VAL A 540 19.81 -13.41 28.86
CA VAL A 540 20.38 -12.60 27.78
C VAL A 540 19.97 -13.19 26.45
N TRP A 541 19.13 -12.46 25.71
CA TRP A 541 18.62 -12.87 24.42
C TRP A 541 18.73 -11.74 23.39
N ASN A 542 18.87 -12.09 22.12
CA ASN A 542 19.13 -11.11 21.06
C ASN A 542 17.90 -10.94 20.15
N CYS A 543 17.17 -9.85 20.36
CA CYS A 543 15.95 -9.53 19.62
C CYS A 543 16.22 -9.27 18.14
N ASP A 544 17.15 -8.37 17.83
CA ASP A 544 17.55 -7.99 16.48
C ASP A 544 18.00 -9.18 15.61
N LEU A 545 18.81 -10.08 16.15
CA LEU A 545 19.24 -11.29 15.46
C LEU A 545 18.05 -12.23 15.19
N ALA A 546 17.10 -12.34 16.12
CA ALA A 546 15.91 -13.17 15.93
C ALA A 546 14.96 -12.58 14.88
N LEU A 547 14.77 -11.26 14.89
CA LEU A 547 14.01 -10.55 13.87
C LEU A 547 14.68 -10.65 12.49
N ARG A 548 16.01 -10.58 12.44
CA ARG A 548 16.78 -10.78 11.20
C ARG A 548 16.60 -12.19 10.65
N LEU A 549 16.70 -13.21 11.50
CA LEU A 549 16.48 -14.62 11.14
C LEU A 549 15.06 -14.84 10.62
N ALA A 550 14.05 -14.40 11.39
CA ALA A 550 12.64 -14.52 11.01
C ALA A 550 12.34 -13.80 9.68
N SER A 551 12.91 -12.62 9.47
CA SER A 551 12.79 -11.89 8.21
C SER A 551 13.42 -12.67 7.04
N GLY A 552 14.60 -13.27 7.26
CA GLY A 552 15.28 -14.12 6.28
C GLY A 552 14.46 -15.32 5.83
N GLU A 553 13.77 -15.98 6.78
CA GLU A 553 12.88 -17.11 6.48
C GLU A 553 11.69 -16.72 5.59
N LEU A 554 11.29 -15.45 5.64
CA LEU A 554 10.14 -14.94 4.90
C LEU A 554 10.50 -14.40 3.50
N ILE A 555 11.78 -14.26 3.13
CA ILE A 555 12.19 -13.68 1.82
C ILE A 555 11.60 -14.42 0.62
N ASN A 556 11.52 -15.75 0.69
CA ASN A 556 10.96 -16.61 -0.36
C ASN A 556 9.58 -17.18 0.00
N ALA A 557 8.94 -16.64 1.05
CA ALA A 557 7.60 -17.03 1.48
C ALA A 557 6.51 -16.47 0.56
N ALA A 558 5.25 -16.81 0.84
CA ALA A 558 4.10 -16.25 0.14
C ALA A 558 4.14 -14.69 0.14
N PRO A 559 3.55 -14.04 -0.89
CA PRO A 559 3.55 -12.58 -0.98
C PRO A 559 2.98 -11.87 0.26
N LYS A 560 1.89 -12.39 0.85
CA LYS A 560 1.37 -11.92 2.13
C LYS A 560 2.16 -12.57 3.24
N ARG A 561 3.06 -11.81 3.86
CA ARG A 561 3.98 -12.34 4.87
C ARG A 561 4.25 -11.36 6.00
N ALA A 562 4.44 -11.91 7.19
CA ALA A 562 4.70 -11.09 8.36
C ALA A 562 5.48 -11.79 9.46
N ILE A 563 6.17 -11.00 10.26
CA ILE A 563 6.65 -11.39 11.58
C ILE A 563 5.55 -11.10 12.59
N VAL A 564 5.30 -12.06 13.48
CA VAL A 564 4.47 -11.87 14.67
C VAL A 564 5.36 -12.03 15.89
N PHE A 565 5.66 -10.93 16.54
CA PHE A 565 6.54 -10.90 17.71
C PHE A 565 5.73 -11.03 19.00
N LEU A 566 6.04 -12.02 19.82
CA LEU A 566 5.41 -12.22 21.12
C LEU A 566 6.27 -11.58 22.19
N SER A 567 5.76 -10.54 22.87
CA SER A 567 6.53 -9.74 23.82
C SER A 567 6.02 -9.88 25.26
N PHE A 568 6.92 -10.20 26.20
CA PHE A 568 6.70 -10.08 27.66
C PHE A 568 7.59 -9.01 28.32
N GLU A 569 8.76 -8.69 27.76
CA GLU A 569 9.75 -7.76 28.35
C GLU A 569 9.82 -6.42 27.63
N ASP A 570 10.23 -5.37 28.35
CA ASP A 570 10.45 -4.04 27.75
C ASP A 570 11.65 -4.11 26.82
N ILE A 571 11.39 -3.96 25.52
CA ILE A 571 12.43 -3.84 24.49
C ILE A 571 12.82 -2.37 24.41
N GLY A 572 14.13 -2.11 24.46
CA GLY A 572 14.70 -0.78 24.28
C GLY A 572 15.81 -0.78 23.23
N SER A 573 16.46 0.37 23.06
CA SER A 573 17.57 0.56 22.11
C SER A 573 18.69 -0.49 22.22
N ASP A 574 19.00 -0.96 23.43
CA ASP A 574 20.02 -2.01 23.66
C ASP A 574 19.67 -3.38 23.08
N SER A 575 18.44 -3.59 22.61
CA SER A 575 17.99 -4.83 21.95
C SER A 575 18.35 -4.86 20.45
N PHE A 576 18.93 -3.78 19.92
CA PHE A 576 19.23 -3.56 18.50
C PHE A 576 20.71 -3.23 18.25
N LYS A 577 21.61 -4.11 18.71
CA LYS A 577 23.06 -3.87 18.73
C LYS A 577 23.78 -4.34 17.47
N GLN A 578 23.46 -5.53 16.97
CA GLN A 578 24.06 -6.07 15.75
C GLN A 578 23.36 -5.53 14.50
N TYR A 579 22.04 -5.42 14.54
CA TYR A 579 21.26 -4.78 13.49
C TYR A 579 20.45 -3.63 14.07
N SER A 580 20.66 -2.43 13.52
CA SER A 580 19.93 -1.27 13.99
C SER A 580 18.43 -1.41 13.72
N LEU A 581 17.62 -0.72 14.52
CA LEU A 581 16.16 -0.68 14.36
C LEU A 581 15.76 -0.23 12.94
N ASN A 582 16.50 0.74 12.37
CA ASN A 582 16.25 1.24 11.03
C ASN A 582 16.61 0.23 9.93
N ASP A 583 17.74 -0.47 10.06
CA ASP A 583 18.15 -1.47 9.07
C ASP A 583 17.19 -2.67 9.07
N LEU A 584 16.66 -3.07 10.24
CA LEU A 584 15.64 -4.10 10.33
C LEU A 584 14.31 -3.64 9.71
N ALA A 585 13.87 -2.42 10.01
CA ALA A 585 12.66 -1.87 9.41
C ALA A 585 12.78 -1.76 7.89
N ALA A 586 13.93 -1.31 7.39
CA ALA A 586 14.23 -1.25 5.96
C ALA A 586 14.30 -2.67 5.35
N TYR A 587 14.96 -3.62 6.01
CA TYR A 587 15.04 -5.00 5.55
C TYR A 587 13.65 -5.63 5.40
N MET A 588 12.77 -5.43 6.38
CA MET A 588 11.38 -5.89 6.33
C MET A 588 10.60 -5.19 5.20
N THR A 589 10.61 -3.86 5.17
CA THR A 589 9.84 -3.05 4.22
C THR A 589 10.28 -3.32 2.77
N ASN A 590 11.58 -3.33 2.50
CA ASN A 590 12.14 -3.53 1.15
C ASN A 590 11.84 -4.92 0.59
N ASN A 591 11.55 -5.88 1.47
CA ASN A 591 11.15 -7.24 1.11
C ASN A 591 9.64 -7.49 1.29
N GLY A 592 8.83 -6.49 1.65
CA GLY A 592 7.38 -6.65 1.84
C GLY A 592 7.02 -7.59 2.99
N ILE A 593 7.79 -7.55 4.08
CA ILE A 593 7.50 -8.25 5.33
C ILE A 593 6.89 -7.24 6.29
N ARG A 594 5.71 -7.57 6.83
CA ARG A 594 5.06 -6.76 7.86
C ARG A 594 5.50 -7.20 9.25
N PHE A 595 5.45 -6.28 10.21
CA PHE A 595 5.75 -6.57 11.60
C PHE A 595 4.50 -6.34 12.45
N TYR A 596 4.05 -7.39 13.12
CA TYR A 596 3.00 -7.36 14.13
C TYR A 596 3.59 -7.73 15.48
N THR A 597 2.99 -7.22 16.53
CA THR A 597 3.39 -7.56 17.90
C THR A 597 2.18 -7.89 18.76
N VAL A 598 2.31 -8.96 19.53
CA VAL A 598 1.34 -9.34 20.56
C VAL A 598 1.95 -9.09 21.91
N ASN A 599 1.38 -8.14 22.63
CA ASN A 599 1.76 -7.88 24.01
C ASN A 599 1.08 -8.90 24.91
N LEU A 600 1.90 -9.67 25.62
CA LEU A 600 1.41 -10.69 26.55
C LEU A 600 1.15 -10.12 27.96
N LYS A 601 1.43 -8.83 28.16
CA LYS A 601 1.05 -8.03 29.33
C LYS A 601 0.19 -6.83 28.90
N PRO A 602 -0.83 -6.44 29.69
CA PRO A 602 -1.61 -5.22 29.44
C PRO A 602 -0.76 -4.00 29.82
N ARG A 603 0.02 -3.49 28.86
CA ARG A 603 0.89 -2.32 29.01
C ARG A 603 0.95 -1.50 27.73
N THR A 604 1.45 -0.27 27.84
CA THR A 604 1.82 0.56 26.68
C THR A 604 2.89 -0.13 25.84
N LEU A 605 2.74 -0.08 24.52
CA LEU A 605 3.70 -0.66 23.58
C LEU A 605 5.03 0.12 23.60
N PRO A 606 6.20 -0.56 23.67
CA PRO A 606 7.49 0.10 23.54
C PRO A 606 7.63 0.91 22.24
N PRO A 607 8.27 2.09 22.26
CA PRO A 607 8.44 2.95 21.08
C PRO A 607 9.09 2.24 19.89
N GLU A 608 10.06 1.35 20.14
CA GLU A 608 10.78 0.60 19.12
C GLU A 608 9.85 -0.39 18.38
N LEU A 609 8.98 -1.09 19.12
CA LEU A 609 8.00 -1.99 18.52
C LEU A 609 6.90 -1.21 17.78
N SER A 610 6.48 -0.07 18.33
CA SER A 610 5.55 0.85 17.68
C SER A 610 6.11 1.37 16.35
N TYR A 611 7.39 1.71 16.33
CA TYR A 611 8.11 2.13 15.13
C TYR A 611 8.13 1.02 14.07
N LEU A 612 8.45 -0.23 14.44
CA LEU A 612 8.44 -1.36 13.50
C LEU A 612 7.04 -1.62 12.93
N CYS A 613 5.99 -1.60 13.77
CA CYS A 613 4.61 -1.76 13.31
C CYS A 613 4.26 -0.66 12.30
N THR A 614 4.51 0.60 12.66
CA THR A 614 4.19 1.76 11.82
C THR A 614 4.96 1.74 10.51
N LYS A 615 6.28 1.51 10.56
CA LYS A 615 7.16 1.56 9.38
C LYS A 615 6.88 0.44 8.38
N THR A 616 6.47 -0.73 8.87
CA THR A 616 6.15 -1.90 8.02
C THR A 616 4.66 -2.02 7.69
N GLY A 617 3.79 -1.17 8.24
CA GLY A 617 2.34 -1.18 8.02
C GLY A 617 1.62 -2.34 8.70
N GLY A 618 2.15 -2.84 9.83
CA GLY A 618 1.47 -3.80 10.71
C GLY A 618 0.78 -3.11 11.89
N MET A 619 0.33 -3.91 12.86
CA MET A 619 -0.34 -3.41 14.06
C MET A 619 0.13 -4.14 15.33
N SER A 620 -0.27 -3.59 16.48
CA SER A 620 -0.09 -4.24 17.78
C SER A 620 -1.43 -4.65 18.38
N THR A 621 -1.43 -5.75 19.13
CA THR A 621 -2.56 -6.18 19.94
C THR A 621 -2.08 -6.71 21.29
N TYR A 622 -3.01 -7.08 22.16
CA TYR A 622 -2.73 -7.75 23.43
C TYR A 622 -3.46 -9.09 23.48
N ILE A 623 -2.92 -10.05 24.23
CA ILE A 623 -3.42 -11.44 24.22
C ILE A 623 -4.88 -11.59 24.68
N TYR A 624 -5.37 -10.71 25.55
CA TYR A 624 -6.73 -10.76 26.08
C TYR A 624 -7.71 -9.85 25.34
N ALA A 625 -7.43 -9.53 24.08
CA ALA A 625 -8.35 -8.76 23.25
C ALA A 625 -9.67 -9.53 23.08
N GLU A 626 -10.80 -8.82 23.13
CA GLU A 626 -12.14 -9.45 23.07
C GLU A 626 -12.35 -10.27 21.78
N GLN A 627 -11.68 -9.89 20.69
CA GLN A 627 -11.74 -10.55 19.38
C GLN A 627 -10.64 -11.62 19.19
N GLY A 628 -9.83 -11.87 20.22
CA GLY A 628 -8.65 -12.75 20.12
C GLY A 628 -7.56 -12.20 19.20
N LEU A 629 -6.80 -13.10 18.59
CA LEU A 629 -5.66 -12.80 17.72
C LEU A 629 -5.95 -12.97 16.22
N SER A 630 -7.15 -13.45 15.87
CA SER A 630 -7.62 -13.52 14.48
C SER A 630 -7.49 -12.19 13.69
N PRO A 631 -7.68 -10.99 14.29
CA PRO A 631 -7.59 -9.73 13.54
C PRO A 631 -6.21 -9.46 12.93
N ILE A 632 -5.12 -10.02 13.48
CA ILE A 632 -3.77 -9.90 12.88
C ILE A 632 -3.72 -10.59 11.52
N ILE A 633 -4.27 -11.81 11.44
CA ILE A 633 -4.25 -12.61 10.22
C ILE A 633 -5.22 -12.03 9.20
N GLU A 634 -6.39 -11.60 9.63
CA GLU A 634 -7.38 -10.91 8.79
C GLU A 634 -6.80 -9.61 8.21
N ASP A 635 -6.15 -8.77 9.02
CA ASP A 635 -5.48 -7.56 8.54
C ASP A 635 -4.38 -7.89 7.53
N LEU A 636 -3.49 -8.84 7.84
CA LEU A 636 -2.42 -9.25 6.92
C LEU A 636 -2.97 -9.73 5.57
N ILE A 637 -4.06 -10.51 5.59
CA ILE A 637 -4.74 -10.98 4.38
C ILE A 637 -5.46 -9.82 3.67
N ALA A 638 -6.00 -8.84 4.38
CA ALA A 638 -6.67 -7.69 3.77
C ALA A 638 -5.70 -6.68 3.16
N LYS A 639 -4.43 -6.62 3.62
CA LYS A 639 -3.48 -5.61 3.12
C LYS A 639 -3.21 -5.75 1.62
N PRO A 640 -3.18 -4.62 0.89
CA PRO A 640 -2.80 -4.61 -0.52
C PRO A 640 -1.30 -4.92 -0.70
N ILE A 641 -0.98 -5.56 -1.84
CA ILE A 641 0.39 -5.83 -2.29
C ILE A 641 0.44 -5.61 -3.80
N GLY A 642 1.26 -4.64 -4.22
CA GLY A 642 1.47 -4.30 -5.63
C GLY A 642 2.52 -5.19 -6.28
N SER A 643 2.45 -6.51 -6.07
CA SER A 643 3.37 -7.46 -6.70
C SER A 643 2.66 -8.26 -7.79
N TYR A 644 3.29 -8.38 -8.95
CA TYR A 644 2.75 -8.92 -10.19
C TYR A 644 3.73 -9.90 -10.80
N GLN A 645 3.22 -10.99 -11.34
CA GLN A 645 4.05 -11.99 -12.02
C GLN A 645 3.76 -11.99 -13.52
N LEU A 646 4.77 -11.68 -14.32
CA LEU A 646 4.69 -11.67 -15.79
C LEU A 646 5.51 -12.84 -16.35
N SER A 647 5.07 -13.44 -17.44
CA SER A 647 5.80 -14.52 -18.13
C SER A 647 5.84 -14.29 -19.63
N TYR A 648 7.01 -14.50 -20.22
CA TYR A 648 7.27 -14.34 -21.64
C TYR A 648 8.30 -15.39 -22.13
N THR A 649 8.49 -15.46 -23.45
CA THR A 649 9.52 -16.31 -24.06
C THR A 649 10.67 -15.45 -24.56
N SER A 650 11.88 -15.67 -24.05
CA SER A 650 13.08 -14.98 -24.51
C SER A 650 13.53 -15.50 -25.87
N THR A 651 14.08 -14.60 -26.69
CA THR A 651 14.67 -14.94 -27.99
C THR A 651 16.16 -14.63 -28.07
N LEU A 652 16.76 -14.19 -26.96
CA LEU A 652 18.17 -13.83 -26.92
C LEU A 652 19.08 -15.06 -26.94
N PRO A 653 20.24 -14.97 -27.60
CA PRO A 653 21.28 -15.99 -27.50
C PRO A 653 21.85 -16.01 -26.07
N THR A 654 21.97 -17.21 -25.49
CA THR A 654 22.39 -17.42 -24.11
C THR A 654 23.89 -17.52 -23.92
N ASP A 655 24.65 -17.77 -24.99
CA ASP A 655 26.07 -18.17 -24.93
C ASP A 655 26.31 -19.31 -23.92
N PHE A 656 25.59 -20.43 -24.09
CA PHE A 656 25.62 -21.57 -23.15
C PHE A 656 25.32 -21.19 -21.70
N GLY A 657 24.46 -20.16 -21.50
CA GLY A 657 24.09 -19.62 -20.19
C GLY A 657 25.03 -18.56 -19.61
N ARG A 658 26.02 -18.09 -20.37
CA ARG A 658 27.01 -17.09 -19.94
C ARG A 658 26.61 -15.66 -20.30
N ALA A 659 25.75 -15.44 -21.28
CA ALA A 659 25.33 -14.10 -21.65
C ALA A 659 24.46 -13.45 -20.56
N TYR A 660 24.74 -12.20 -20.22
CA TYR A 660 23.86 -11.36 -19.41
C TYR A 660 22.72 -10.83 -20.28
N LEU A 661 21.48 -11.20 -19.95
CA LEU A 661 20.29 -10.91 -20.73
C LEU A 661 19.52 -9.75 -20.06
N PRO A 662 19.56 -8.52 -20.61
CA PRO A 662 18.89 -7.37 -20.02
C PRO A 662 17.39 -7.38 -20.32
N VAL A 663 16.59 -7.06 -19.29
CA VAL A 663 15.15 -6.92 -19.37
C VAL A 663 14.70 -5.62 -18.69
N GLU A 664 13.72 -4.98 -19.29
CA GLU A 664 13.18 -3.70 -18.86
C GLU A 664 11.66 -3.80 -18.81
N LEU A 665 11.07 -3.14 -17.84
CA LEU A 665 9.63 -3.01 -17.73
C LEU A 665 9.24 -1.57 -17.45
N GLU A 666 8.34 -1.04 -18.28
CA GLU A 666 7.61 0.18 -18.00
C GLU A 666 6.17 -0.16 -17.56
N VAL A 667 5.69 0.52 -16.53
CA VAL A 667 4.31 0.44 -16.03
C VAL A 667 3.65 1.79 -16.20
N ARG A 668 2.44 1.80 -16.77
CA ARG A 668 1.64 3.02 -16.94
C ARG A 668 0.27 2.86 -16.30
N LEU A 669 -0.17 3.87 -15.57
CA LEU A 669 -1.50 3.95 -14.99
C LEU A 669 -2.00 5.39 -15.07
N LEU A 670 -3.02 5.61 -15.92
CA LEU A 670 -3.56 6.94 -16.21
C LEU A 670 -2.44 7.90 -16.66
N THR A 671 -2.20 8.97 -15.91
CA THR A 671 -1.15 9.97 -16.18
C THR A 671 0.19 9.65 -15.51
N ARG A 672 0.28 8.57 -14.74
CA ARG A 672 1.49 8.15 -14.03
C ARG A 672 2.20 7.04 -14.80
N SER A 673 3.52 7.07 -14.81
CA SER A 673 4.34 5.96 -15.30
C SER A 673 5.56 5.74 -14.40
N GLY A 674 6.14 4.55 -14.50
CA GLY A 674 7.41 4.20 -13.87
C GLY A 674 8.08 3.09 -14.66
N ARG A 675 9.39 2.95 -14.49
CA ARG A 675 10.18 1.96 -15.21
C ARG A 675 11.24 1.38 -14.26
N ASP A 676 11.69 0.16 -14.54
CA ASP A 676 12.91 -0.41 -13.98
C ASP A 676 13.64 -1.22 -15.05
N GLU A 677 14.92 -1.46 -14.84
CA GLU A 677 15.75 -2.29 -15.70
C GLU A 677 16.60 -3.26 -14.85
N THR A 678 16.74 -4.49 -15.34
CA THR A 678 17.53 -5.54 -14.69
C THR A 678 18.10 -6.49 -15.74
N GLY A 679 18.63 -7.63 -15.32
CA GLY A 679 19.03 -8.69 -16.23
C GLY A 679 19.23 -10.02 -15.52
N TYR A 680 19.36 -11.07 -16.31
CA TYR A 680 19.44 -12.44 -15.80
C TYR A 680 20.37 -13.29 -16.67
N PHE A 681 20.65 -14.50 -16.21
CA PHE A 681 21.41 -15.50 -16.94
C PHE A 681 20.55 -16.73 -17.14
N ALA A 682 20.58 -17.29 -18.36
CA ALA A 682 20.00 -18.60 -18.61
C ALA A 682 20.78 -19.71 -17.88
N PRO A 683 20.19 -20.91 -17.70
CA PRO A 683 20.92 -22.07 -17.16
C PRO A 683 22.14 -22.39 -18.03
N LEU A 684 23.21 -22.88 -17.39
CA LEU A 684 24.36 -23.40 -18.13
C LEU A 684 23.96 -24.68 -18.87
N GLU A 685 24.38 -24.79 -20.14
CA GLU A 685 24.15 -25.96 -21.00
C GLU A 685 25.10 -27.13 -20.73
#